data_AF-A0A4R0K394-F1
#
_entry.id   AF-A0A4R0K394-F1
#
_cell.length_a   1.000
_cell.length_b   1.000
_cell.length_c   1.000
_cell.angle_alpha   90.00
_cell.angle_beta   90.00
_cell.angle_gamma   90.00
#
_symmetry.space_group_name_H-M   'P 1'
#
loop_
_entity.id
_entity.type
_entity.pdbx_description
1 polymer ?
#
loop_
_entity_poly.entity_id
_entity_poly.type
_entity_poly.pdbx_seq_one_letter_code
_entity_poly.pdbx_strand_id
1 'polypeptide(L)'
;MTARAWRRSLPPLLFAFLTLTILWLPDSAAAGTTASPDDPAAQALADRYSPVVKLQEESPRCDDGEQFQPTDVEAVLGDQQVALRGPWQPPDLVKTQPKGKDITLGFPGHFLDFPGDPLRPGCTYAEWSALINAVHPATVYAHVVADPAFPGKLSLEYWFFYVFNDYNNTHEGDWESIQLIFDAATPAAALATEPTAVGFSQHGGAERARWGDAKLEVVDGTHPVVYPAAGSHANKYGQRLYLGRGSEGLGCDDTTRPQAAIRPRVAYVPLTRADYLQEYPWLGFEGRWGERQRSFFDGPTGPNMKTSWLTPIQDAEDTWRDDSGTVPAGTLLGPSSTGAFCAAVATGSNLVRETLDRPWLLGLILAALIGLIWFAASRTQWTDAAPLPARRRRVWGQTVVAALRLFRHRPGLFAGFAAAFIILSLATVTLARFQVARRDAPTDLGAPTENAPGFWASLITLAVTILTIAAYVVLLAAVTRMLDQLDRGEAVTAMGILRHVFSRRRPLTRVAVQYFVVLAVLAFFVATIPVAIYYAASRAFAIPVVVAEHSSGGTALRRSRMLVRGRWWRTAVPLAIIIGLGLAAGPIAGIVLLLATDLSPVLINVISSLLFALAMPLAGSAVAYLYFDRATSVPASPGSGDMSGARRTYSRVGDGSVEHVVRSDS
;
A
#
# COMPACT_ATOMS: atom_id res chain seq x y z
N MET A 1 50.12 -31.19 25.60
CA MET A 1 49.54 -31.97 26.70
C MET A 1 48.33 -32.72 26.17
N THR A 2 48.40 -34.05 26.32
CA THR A 2 47.47 -35.12 25.98
C THR A 2 46.19 -35.03 26.86
N ALA A 3 45.06 -35.72 26.63
CA ALA A 3 44.89 -37.06 26.10
C ALA A 3 43.45 -37.33 25.59
N ARG A 4 43.41 -38.19 24.57
CA ARG A 4 42.30 -39.01 24.05
C ARG A 4 41.84 -40.06 25.08
N ALA A 5 40.58 -40.51 24.97
CA ALA A 5 40.14 -41.93 24.88
C ALA A 5 38.64 -42.08 25.26
N TRP A 6 37.73 -42.90 24.71
CA TRP A 6 37.67 -44.03 23.75
C TRP A 6 36.19 -44.14 23.27
N ARG A 7 35.86 -44.29 21.97
CA ARG A 7 35.74 -45.50 21.11
C ARG A 7 34.60 -46.50 21.42
N ARG A 8 33.51 -46.36 20.64
CA ARG A 8 32.77 -47.31 19.78
C ARG A 8 32.89 -48.82 20.02
N SER A 9 31.74 -49.53 19.94
CA SER A 9 31.54 -50.79 19.17
C SER A 9 30.03 -51.07 18.96
N LEU A 10 29.68 -51.67 17.82
CA LEU A 10 28.34 -51.95 17.24
C LEU A 10 28.08 -53.50 17.25
N PRO A 11 26.91 -54.05 16.81
CA PRO A 11 26.05 -55.10 17.43
C PRO A 11 26.30 -56.52 16.79
N PRO A 12 25.47 -57.62 16.85
CA PRO A 12 24.00 -57.74 16.62
C PRO A 12 23.25 -58.98 17.27
N LEU A 13 21.97 -59.17 16.88
CA LEU A 13 21.19 -60.44 16.75
C LEU A 13 20.25 -60.96 17.88
N LEU A 14 19.01 -61.25 17.42
CA LEU A 14 18.10 -62.38 17.72
C LEU A 14 17.45 -62.49 19.11
N PHE A 15 16.11 -62.37 19.16
CA PHE A 15 15.23 -63.47 19.58
C PHE A 15 13.80 -63.27 19.04
N ALA A 16 13.31 -64.30 18.36
CA ALA A 16 11.96 -64.47 17.88
C ALA A 16 11.30 -65.65 18.61
N PHE A 17 9.97 -65.72 18.53
CA PHE A 17 9.03 -66.80 18.89
C PHE A 17 8.57 -66.94 20.36
N LEU A 18 7.27 -66.66 20.60
CA LEU A 18 6.26 -67.72 20.70
C LEU A 18 4.80 -67.19 20.55
N THR A 19 4.12 -67.78 19.56
CA THR A 19 2.70 -68.16 19.37
C THR A 19 1.69 -68.01 20.55
N LEU A 20 0.38 -67.84 20.36
CA LEU A 20 -0.52 -68.62 19.49
C LEU A 20 -1.92 -67.94 19.34
N THR A 21 -2.46 -68.10 18.14
CA THR A 21 -3.82 -67.89 17.58
C THR A 21 -5.01 -68.39 18.40
N ILE A 22 -6.22 -67.84 18.09
CA ILE A 22 -7.62 -68.37 18.12
C ILE A 22 -8.55 -67.16 18.44
N LEU A 23 -9.52 -66.66 17.66
CA LEU A 23 -10.51 -67.26 16.76
C LEU A 23 -10.99 -66.24 15.71
N TRP A 24 -11.14 -66.72 14.47
CA TRP A 24 -12.08 -66.20 13.48
C TRP A 24 -13.51 -66.58 13.88
N LEU A 25 -14.46 -65.64 13.77
CA LEU A 25 -15.78 -65.89 13.18
C LEU A 25 -16.34 -64.55 12.63
N PRO A 26 -17.07 -64.60 11.50
CA PRO A 26 -17.53 -63.44 10.76
C PRO A 26 -18.91 -63.02 11.26
N ASP A 27 -19.16 -61.72 11.43
CA ASP A 27 -20.54 -61.23 11.44
C ASP A 27 -20.92 -60.67 10.08
N SER A 28 -21.84 -61.42 9.49
CA SER A 28 -22.54 -61.22 8.25
C SER A 28 -23.07 -59.79 8.07
N ALA A 29 -22.99 -59.35 6.82
CA ALA A 29 -23.70 -58.21 6.29
C ALA A 29 -25.16 -58.14 6.78
N ALA A 30 -25.49 -57.04 7.45
CA ALA A 30 -26.77 -56.39 7.20
C ALA A 30 -26.50 -55.33 6.13
N ALA A 31 -26.71 -55.72 4.87
CA ALA A 31 -26.87 -54.78 3.78
C ALA A 31 -28.17 -54.01 4.01
N GLY A 32 -28.09 -52.95 4.83
CA GLY A 32 -29.04 -51.86 4.83
C GLY A 32 -28.76 -51.00 3.61
N THR A 33 -29.44 -51.29 2.52
CA THR A 33 -29.59 -50.38 1.39
C THR A 33 -30.48 -49.22 1.84
N THR A 34 -29.86 -48.15 2.34
CA THR A 34 -30.50 -46.83 2.38
C THR A 34 -29.65 -45.89 1.55
N ALA A 35 -30.02 -45.74 0.28
CA ALA A 35 -29.61 -44.59 -0.49
C ALA A 35 -30.33 -43.36 0.06
N SER A 36 -29.52 -42.37 0.44
CA SER A 36 -29.78 -40.91 0.49
C SER A 36 -30.46 -40.30 1.72
N PRO A 37 -30.28 -38.99 1.97
CA PRO A 37 -29.03 -38.18 2.11
C PRO A 37 -29.23 -37.02 3.14
N ASP A 38 -28.33 -36.04 3.26
CA ASP A 38 -28.49 -34.83 4.11
C ASP A 38 -28.63 -35.07 5.63
N ASP A 39 -27.79 -34.43 6.45
CA ASP A 39 -28.17 -34.14 7.84
C ASP A 39 -29.03 -32.87 7.79
N PRO A 40 -30.38 -32.96 7.96
CA PRO A 40 -31.24 -31.79 7.84
C PRO A 40 -30.89 -30.72 8.88
N ALA A 41 -30.29 -31.10 10.01
CA ALA A 41 -29.81 -30.15 11.00
C ALA A 41 -28.56 -29.42 10.51
N ALA A 42 -27.67 -30.08 9.77
CA ALA A 42 -26.50 -29.44 9.16
C ALA A 42 -26.90 -28.47 8.04
N GLN A 43 -27.83 -28.86 7.17
CA GLN A 43 -28.36 -27.97 6.15
C GLN A 43 -29.08 -26.77 6.79
N ALA A 44 -29.95 -27.01 7.79
CA ALA A 44 -30.62 -25.92 8.50
C ALA A 44 -29.63 -24.99 9.23
N LEU A 45 -28.51 -25.52 9.73
CA LEU A 45 -27.44 -24.72 10.32
C LEU A 45 -26.75 -23.83 9.27
N ALA A 46 -26.45 -24.39 8.10
CA ALA A 46 -25.89 -23.68 6.95
C ALA A 46 -26.83 -22.60 6.39
N ASP A 47 -28.14 -22.85 6.37
CA ASP A 47 -29.10 -21.84 5.91
C ASP A 47 -29.23 -20.70 6.93
N ARG A 48 -29.29 -21.05 8.23
CA ARG A 48 -29.49 -20.09 9.33
C ARG A 48 -28.36 -19.08 9.45
N TYR A 49 -27.11 -19.52 9.30
CA TYR A 49 -25.94 -18.67 9.50
C TYR A 49 -25.31 -18.16 8.19
N SER A 50 -26.07 -18.21 7.08
CA SER A 50 -25.58 -17.84 5.76
C SER A 50 -25.05 -16.39 5.72
N PRO A 51 -23.90 -16.13 5.08
CA PRO A 51 -23.28 -14.81 5.11
C PRO A 51 -24.05 -13.79 4.26
N VAL A 52 -23.96 -12.54 4.68
CA VAL A 52 -24.32 -11.38 3.86
C VAL A 52 -23.03 -10.78 3.31
N VAL A 53 -22.91 -10.65 1.99
CA VAL A 53 -21.68 -10.19 1.35
C VAL A 53 -21.85 -8.75 0.87
N LYS A 54 -20.91 -7.87 1.22
CA LYS A 54 -20.83 -6.48 0.77
C LYS A 54 -19.54 -6.28 -0.02
N LEU A 55 -19.59 -6.57 -1.32
CA LEU A 55 -18.50 -6.33 -2.28
C LEU A 55 -18.26 -4.83 -2.45
N GLN A 56 -17.12 -4.41 -3.02
CA GLN A 56 -16.94 -3.02 -3.44
C GLN A 56 -17.85 -2.63 -4.61
N GLU A 57 -18.10 -1.33 -4.74
CA GLU A 57 -18.84 -0.73 -5.84
C GLU A 57 -18.17 -1.05 -7.18
N GLU A 58 -18.98 -1.54 -8.12
CA GLU A 58 -18.56 -1.77 -9.49
C GLU A 58 -18.21 -0.44 -10.17
N SER A 59 -17.16 -0.44 -10.99
CA SER A 59 -16.82 0.69 -11.85
C SER A 59 -17.13 0.35 -13.31
N PRO A 60 -17.54 1.34 -14.12
CA PRO A 60 -17.60 1.18 -15.58
C PRO A 60 -16.26 0.84 -16.22
N ARG A 61 -15.15 1.04 -15.49
CA ARG A 61 -13.82 0.62 -15.91
C ARG A 61 -13.46 -0.66 -15.16
N CYS A 62 -13.12 -1.72 -15.90
CA CYS A 62 -12.76 -3.01 -15.32
C CYS A 62 -11.49 -2.98 -14.44
N ASP A 63 -10.70 -1.91 -14.53
CA ASP A 63 -9.47 -1.67 -13.74
C ASP A 63 -9.72 -0.92 -12.41
N ASP A 64 -10.99 -0.76 -12.04
CA ASP A 64 -11.43 -0.02 -10.84
C ASP A 64 -12.66 -0.71 -10.24
N GLY A 65 -12.80 -0.66 -8.92
CA GLY A 65 -13.87 -1.36 -8.21
C GLY A 65 -13.72 -2.89 -8.17
N GLU A 66 -14.74 -3.56 -7.63
CA GLU A 66 -14.83 -5.03 -7.65
C GLU A 66 -15.67 -5.46 -8.85
N GLN A 67 -15.18 -6.45 -9.62
CA GLN A 67 -15.81 -6.98 -10.83
C GLN A 67 -16.22 -8.46 -10.68
N PHE A 68 -15.85 -9.06 -9.55
CA PHE A 68 -16.03 -10.48 -9.28
C PHE A 68 -16.94 -10.68 -8.07
N GLN A 69 -17.89 -11.60 -8.22
CA GLN A 69 -18.77 -12.05 -7.14
C GLN A 69 -18.48 -13.52 -6.82
N PRO A 70 -18.93 -14.03 -5.65
CA PRO A 70 -18.89 -15.46 -5.36
C PRO A 70 -19.60 -16.24 -6.46
N THR A 71 -18.83 -17.02 -7.22
CA THR A 71 -19.25 -17.66 -8.45
C THR A 71 -19.55 -19.13 -8.21
N ASP A 72 -20.66 -19.62 -8.75
CA ASP A 72 -20.95 -21.05 -8.79
C ASP A 72 -19.87 -21.77 -9.60
N VAL A 73 -19.21 -22.76 -9.02
CA VAL A 73 -18.21 -23.59 -9.69
C VAL A 73 -18.75 -24.20 -10.99
N GLU A 74 -20.03 -24.55 -11.04
CA GLU A 74 -20.67 -25.09 -12.25
C GLU A 74 -20.94 -24.02 -13.31
N ALA A 75 -20.75 -22.73 -13.02
CA ALA A 75 -20.71 -21.67 -14.02
C ALA A 75 -19.38 -21.68 -14.79
N VAL A 76 -18.31 -22.11 -14.14
CA VAL A 76 -16.96 -22.25 -14.72
C VAL A 76 -16.80 -23.63 -15.35
N LEU A 77 -17.10 -24.69 -14.60
CA LEU A 77 -17.08 -26.05 -15.09
C LEU A 77 -18.22 -26.25 -16.08
N GLY A 78 -17.91 -26.62 -17.32
CA GLY A 78 -18.89 -26.70 -18.38
C GLY A 78 -18.95 -25.45 -19.28
N ASP A 79 -18.18 -24.40 -19.02
CA ASP A 79 -17.95 -23.32 -19.99
C ASP A 79 -16.98 -23.79 -21.08
N GLN A 80 -17.26 -23.46 -22.34
CA GLN A 80 -16.45 -23.88 -23.51
C GLN A 80 -15.07 -23.22 -23.55
N GLN A 81 -14.88 -22.11 -22.85
CA GLN A 81 -13.65 -21.34 -22.79
C GLN A 81 -12.71 -21.84 -21.69
N VAL A 82 -13.16 -22.77 -20.85
CA VAL A 82 -12.34 -23.37 -19.79
C VAL A 82 -11.71 -24.66 -20.28
N ALA A 83 -10.43 -24.86 -19.98
CA ALA A 83 -9.70 -26.08 -20.32
C ALA A 83 -9.08 -26.72 -19.08
N LEU A 84 -9.08 -28.06 -19.03
CA LEU A 84 -8.26 -28.84 -18.13
C LEU A 84 -6.92 -29.15 -18.82
N ARG A 85 -5.83 -28.82 -18.14
CA ARG A 85 -4.45 -29.00 -18.64
C ARG A 85 -3.54 -29.71 -17.65
N GLY A 86 -2.37 -30.14 -18.15
CA GLY A 86 -1.28 -30.72 -17.38
C GLY A 86 -1.25 -32.26 -17.42
N PRO A 87 -0.41 -32.90 -16.57
CA PRO A 87 0.63 -32.28 -15.74
C PRO A 87 1.93 -32.01 -16.51
N TRP A 88 2.06 -32.52 -17.74
CA TRP A 88 3.28 -32.51 -18.55
C TRP A 88 3.49 -31.20 -19.34
N GLN A 89 4.62 -31.07 -20.03
CA GLN A 89 4.85 -29.96 -20.97
C GLN A 89 4.03 -30.12 -22.25
N PRO A 90 3.78 -29.03 -23.01
CA PRO A 90 2.95 -29.07 -24.20
C PRO A 90 3.28 -30.20 -25.20
N PRO A 91 2.25 -30.80 -25.84
CA PRO A 91 0.82 -30.48 -25.69
C PRO A 91 0.27 -30.99 -24.35
N ASP A 92 -0.33 -30.09 -23.57
CA ASP A 92 -0.77 -30.33 -22.19
C ASP A 92 -2.30 -30.23 -22.02
N LEU A 93 -3.05 -30.00 -23.11
CA LEU A 93 -4.51 -29.98 -23.10
C LEU A 93 -5.06 -31.39 -22.87
N VAL A 94 -5.79 -31.58 -21.77
CA VAL A 94 -6.47 -32.84 -21.43
C VAL A 94 -7.90 -32.80 -21.95
N LYS A 95 -8.64 -31.73 -21.65
CA LYS A 95 -10.05 -31.62 -22.01
C LYS A 95 -10.52 -30.16 -22.05
N THR A 96 -11.20 -29.76 -23.12
CA THR A 96 -11.98 -28.51 -23.15
C THR A 96 -13.34 -28.72 -22.49
N GLN A 97 -13.90 -27.68 -21.88
CA GLN A 97 -15.20 -27.74 -21.22
C GLN A 97 -15.26 -28.87 -20.16
N PRO A 98 -14.32 -28.93 -19.19
CA PRO A 98 -14.33 -29.95 -18.16
C PRO A 98 -15.55 -29.78 -17.26
N LYS A 99 -16.16 -30.89 -16.85
CA LYS A 99 -17.22 -30.95 -15.84
C LYS A 99 -16.66 -31.51 -14.53
N GLY A 100 -17.38 -31.35 -13.42
CA GLY A 100 -16.90 -31.83 -12.11
C GLY A 100 -16.41 -33.30 -12.12
N LYS A 101 -17.17 -34.20 -12.76
CA LYS A 101 -16.80 -35.63 -12.90
C LYS A 101 -15.53 -35.91 -13.71
N ASP A 102 -15.10 -34.96 -14.53
CA ASP A 102 -13.89 -35.09 -15.35
C ASP A 102 -12.62 -34.80 -14.54
N ILE A 103 -12.75 -34.07 -13.42
CA ILE A 103 -11.63 -33.61 -12.59
C ILE A 103 -11.56 -34.28 -11.22
N THR A 104 -12.54 -35.11 -10.85
CA THR A 104 -12.57 -35.87 -9.58
C THR A 104 -11.34 -36.77 -9.38
N LEU A 105 -10.75 -37.27 -10.47
CA LEU A 105 -9.55 -38.10 -10.47
C LEU A 105 -8.31 -37.34 -10.98
N GLY A 106 -8.38 -36.01 -11.07
CA GLY A 106 -7.30 -35.16 -11.54
C GLY A 106 -6.10 -35.22 -10.60
N PHE A 107 -4.97 -35.72 -11.11
CA PHE A 107 -3.73 -35.90 -10.33
C PHE A 107 -3.05 -34.56 -9.99
N PRO A 108 -2.18 -34.54 -8.96
CA PRO A 108 -1.30 -33.41 -8.68
C PRO A 108 -0.58 -32.90 -9.94
N GLY A 109 -0.64 -31.60 -10.17
CA GLY A 109 0.01 -30.92 -11.30
C GLY A 109 -0.89 -30.63 -12.50
N HIS A 110 -2.15 -31.08 -12.50
CA HIS A 110 -3.17 -30.55 -13.42
C HIS A 110 -3.67 -29.17 -12.97
N PHE A 111 -4.22 -28.41 -13.91
CA PHE A 111 -4.80 -27.10 -13.63
C PHE A 111 -5.96 -26.79 -14.58
N LEU A 112 -6.88 -25.96 -14.11
CA LEU A 112 -7.90 -25.32 -14.96
C LEU A 112 -7.30 -24.06 -15.58
N ASP A 113 -7.58 -23.83 -16.85
CA ASP A 113 -7.12 -22.68 -17.65
C ASP A 113 -8.37 -21.88 -18.04
N PHE A 114 -8.47 -20.65 -17.55
CA PHE A 114 -9.61 -19.75 -17.78
C PHE A 114 -9.37 -18.85 -19.01
N PRO A 115 -10.40 -18.18 -19.56
CA PRO A 115 -10.19 -17.32 -20.72
C PRO A 115 -9.40 -16.06 -20.37
N GLY A 116 -8.12 -16.01 -20.76
CA GLY A 116 -7.33 -14.78 -20.67
C GLY A 116 -5.81 -14.99 -20.62
N ASP A 117 -5.13 -13.96 -20.12
CA ASP A 117 -3.73 -13.97 -19.69
C ASP A 117 -3.72 -13.25 -18.33
N PRO A 118 -3.54 -13.92 -17.18
CA PRO A 118 -3.62 -13.28 -15.87
C PRO A 118 -2.48 -12.28 -15.64
N LEU A 119 -1.38 -12.36 -16.40
CA LEU A 119 -0.32 -11.36 -16.35
C LEU A 119 -0.71 -10.08 -17.11
N ARG A 120 -1.71 -10.15 -17.99
CA ARG A 120 -2.24 -9.04 -18.80
C ARG A 120 -3.77 -9.16 -18.96
N PRO A 121 -4.52 -9.10 -17.84
CA PRO A 121 -5.92 -9.51 -17.83
C PRO A 121 -6.82 -8.64 -18.71
N GLY A 122 -6.48 -7.34 -18.86
CA GLY A 122 -7.35 -6.38 -19.52
C GLY A 122 -8.73 -6.39 -18.84
N CYS A 123 -9.81 -6.44 -19.63
CA CYS A 123 -11.15 -6.66 -19.12
C CYS A 123 -11.65 -8.10 -19.30
N THR A 124 -10.81 -9.04 -19.77
CA THR A 124 -11.25 -10.36 -20.23
C THR A 124 -11.96 -11.15 -19.13
N TYR A 125 -11.36 -11.24 -17.94
CA TYR A 125 -11.96 -11.96 -16.81
C TYR A 125 -13.20 -11.27 -16.26
N ALA A 126 -13.24 -9.93 -16.24
CA ALA A 126 -14.41 -9.19 -15.78
C ALA A 126 -15.62 -9.39 -16.72
N GLU A 127 -15.39 -9.31 -18.04
CA GLU A 127 -16.43 -9.56 -19.05
C GLU A 127 -16.91 -11.02 -19.01
N TRP A 128 -16.00 -11.98 -18.84
CA TRP A 128 -16.36 -13.39 -18.71
C TRP A 128 -17.11 -13.68 -17.41
N SER A 129 -16.66 -13.13 -16.29
CA SER A 129 -17.35 -13.19 -14.99
C SER A 129 -18.80 -12.71 -15.11
N ALA A 130 -19.01 -11.53 -15.71
CA ALA A 130 -20.34 -10.98 -15.92
C ALA A 130 -21.22 -11.89 -16.80
N LEU A 131 -20.64 -12.52 -17.84
CA LEU A 131 -21.35 -13.43 -18.72
C LEU A 131 -21.85 -14.68 -17.99
N ILE A 132 -20.97 -15.39 -17.27
CA ILE A 132 -21.33 -16.64 -16.60
C ILE A 132 -22.26 -16.37 -15.40
N ASN A 133 -22.04 -15.27 -14.67
CA ASN A 133 -22.83 -14.89 -13.52
C ASN A 133 -24.19 -14.26 -13.88
N ALA A 134 -24.42 -13.88 -15.15
CA ALA A 134 -25.75 -13.49 -15.61
C ALA A 134 -26.75 -14.67 -15.61
N VAL A 135 -26.25 -15.90 -15.68
CA VAL A 135 -27.06 -17.13 -15.73
C VAL A 135 -27.00 -17.89 -14.40
N HIS A 136 -25.90 -17.76 -13.66
CA HIS A 136 -25.69 -18.42 -12.38
C HIS A 136 -25.77 -17.42 -11.21
N PRO A 137 -26.61 -17.65 -10.20
CA PRO A 137 -26.67 -16.77 -9.04
C PRO A 137 -25.38 -16.88 -8.21
N ALA A 138 -25.02 -15.79 -7.54
CA ALA A 138 -23.90 -15.80 -6.60
C ALA A 138 -24.07 -16.94 -5.59
N THR A 139 -23.03 -17.76 -5.40
CA THR A 139 -23.11 -19.02 -4.63
C THR A 139 -21.96 -19.13 -3.65
N VAL A 140 -22.24 -19.66 -2.46
CA VAL A 140 -21.25 -20.05 -1.44
C VAL A 140 -21.45 -21.51 -1.05
N TYR A 141 -20.37 -22.22 -0.77
CA TYR A 141 -20.42 -23.65 -0.40
C TYR A 141 -20.31 -23.81 1.11
N ALA A 142 -21.34 -24.37 1.75
CA ALA A 142 -21.37 -24.54 3.19
C ALA A 142 -20.88 -25.94 3.58
N HIS A 143 -19.81 -26.02 4.34
CA HIS A 143 -19.21 -27.26 4.80
C HIS A 143 -19.28 -27.33 6.33
N VAL A 144 -20.00 -28.32 6.84
CA VAL A 144 -20.10 -28.59 8.28
C VAL A 144 -19.17 -29.74 8.60
N VAL A 145 -18.25 -29.53 9.55
CA VAL A 145 -17.19 -30.49 9.85
C VAL A 145 -16.82 -30.44 11.33
N ALA A 146 -16.62 -31.63 11.91
CA ALA A 146 -16.10 -31.79 13.26
C ALA A 146 -14.57 -31.94 13.22
N ASP A 147 -13.88 -31.43 14.23
CA ASP A 147 -12.44 -31.62 14.39
C ASP A 147 -12.18 -32.74 15.41
N PRO A 148 -11.50 -33.84 15.05
CA PRO A 148 -11.25 -34.96 15.97
C PRO A 148 -10.51 -34.57 17.25
N ALA A 149 -9.68 -33.52 17.22
CA ALA A 149 -8.99 -33.02 18.41
C ALA A 149 -9.91 -32.24 19.35
N PHE A 150 -11.10 -31.83 18.89
CA PHE A 150 -12.07 -31.03 19.62
C PHE A 150 -13.49 -31.65 19.54
N PRO A 151 -13.71 -32.84 20.14
CA PRO A 151 -14.96 -33.60 19.98
C PRO A 151 -16.23 -32.92 20.52
N GLY A 152 -16.09 -31.83 21.28
CA GLY A 152 -17.20 -31.01 21.77
C GLY A 152 -17.47 -29.76 20.94
N LYS A 153 -16.79 -29.57 19.82
CA LYS A 153 -16.91 -28.41 18.95
C LYS A 153 -17.25 -28.81 17.52
N LEU A 154 -17.90 -27.90 16.81
CA LEU A 154 -18.29 -28.04 15.41
C LEU A 154 -17.87 -26.79 14.64
N SER A 155 -17.42 -26.99 13.42
CA SER A 155 -17.10 -25.91 12.49
C SER A 155 -18.12 -25.86 11.36
N LEU A 156 -18.57 -24.65 11.01
CA LEU A 156 -19.35 -24.35 9.82
C LEU A 156 -18.57 -23.37 8.96
N GLU A 157 -18.12 -23.82 7.80
CA GLU A 157 -17.37 -23.02 6.84
C GLU A 157 -18.27 -22.62 5.67
N TYR A 158 -18.13 -21.38 5.20
CA TYR A 158 -18.65 -20.96 3.91
C TYR A 158 -17.48 -20.63 3.00
N TRP A 159 -17.39 -21.33 1.87
CA TRP A 159 -16.35 -21.15 0.86
C TRP A 159 -16.87 -20.31 -0.30
N PHE A 160 -16.07 -19.31 -0.68
CA PHE A 160 -16.33 -18.37 -1.75
C PHE A 160 -15.34 -18.65 -2.87
N PHE A 161 -15.84 -18.92 -4.07
CA PHE A 161 -15.02 -19.05 -5.26
C PHE A 161 -15.12 -17.77 -6.08
N TYR A 162 -14.00 -17.19 -6.48
CA TYR A 162 -13.96 -16.10 -7.45
C TYR A 162 -13.17 -16.57 -8.68
N VAL A 163 -13.58 -16.12 -9.86
CA VAL A 163 -12.92 -16.57 -11.10
C VAL A 163 -11.54 -15.98 -11.31
N PHE A 164 -11.23 -14.86 -10.66
CA PHE A 164 -9.99 -14.14 -10.86
C PHE A 164 -9.66 -13.28 -9.65
N ASN A 165 -8.41 -13.33 -9.18
CA ASN A 165 -7.84 -12.44 -8.17
C ASN A 165 -7.09 -11.29 -8.86
N ASP A 166 -7.64 -10.09 -8.88
CA ASP A 166 -6.99 -8.89 -9.45
C ASP A 166 -6.28 -8.07 -8.38
N TYR A 167 -5.28 -8.70 -7.73
CA TYR A 167 -4.46 -8.08 -6.69
C TYR A 167 -2.96 -8.13 -7.00
N ASN A 168 -2.14 -7.74 -6.03
CA ASN A 168 -0.67 -7.72 -6.14
C ASN A 168 -0.09 -9.09 -6.54
N ASN A 169 -0.77 -10.18 -6.17
CA ASN A 169 -0.43 -11.55 -6.52
C ASN A 169 -1.41 -12.13 -7.55
N THR A 170 -1.79 -11.37 -8.57
CA THR A 170 -2.87 -11.74 -9.48
C THR A 170 -2.79 -13.16 -10.03
N HIS A 171 -3.92 -13.86 -10.04
CA HIS A 171 -4.02 -15.22 -10.54
C HIS A 171 -5.46 -15.56 -10.93
N GLU A 172 -5.59 -16.52 -11.83
CA GLU A 172 -6.87 -17.17 -12.10
C GLU A 172 -7.33 -17.97 -10.89
N GLY A 173 -8.65 -17.94 -10.65
CA GLY A 173 -9.31 -18.61 -9.53
C GLY A 173 -8.93 -18.03 -8.17
N ASP A 174 -9.88 -17.99 -7.25
CA ASP A 174 -9.63 -17.61 -5.87
C ASP A 174 -10.57 -18.34 -4.93
N TRP A 175 -10.05 -18.82 -3.81
CA TRP A 175 -10.83 -19.55 -2.81
C TRP A 175 -10.63 -18.91 -1.44
N GLU A 176 -11.69 -18.27 -0.96
CA GLU A 176 -11.75 -17.62 0.35
C GLU A 176 -12.79 -18.32 1.21
N SER A 177 -12.74 -18.12 2.54
CA SER A 177 -13.72 -18.68 3.45
C SER A 177 -14.02 -17.81 4.67
N ILE A 178 -15.20 -18.02 5.23
CA ILE A 178 -15.47 -17.65 6.63
C ILE A 178 -15.82 -18.91 7.40
N GLN A 179 -15.49 -18.94 8.68
CA GLN A 179 -15.64 -20.12 9.52
C GLN A 179 -16.26 -19.73 10.85
N LEU A 180 -17.33 -20.41 11.24
CA LEU A 180 -18.02 -20.26 12.52
C LEU A 180 -17.71 -21.48 13.39
N ILE A 181 -17.29 -21.26 14.63
CA ILE A 181 -16.99 -22.32 15.61
C ILE A 181 -18.10 -22.36 16.65
N PHE A 182 -18.65 -23.54 16.91
CA PHE A 182 -19.68 -23.78 17.92
C PHE A 182 -19.14 -24.66 19.04
N ASP A 183 -19.56 -24.39 20.28
CA ASP A 183 -19.36 -25.31 21.42
C ASP A 183 -20.48 -26.37 21.44
N ALA A 184 -20.54 -27.15 20.37
CA ALA A 184 -21.50 -28.23 20.18
C ALA A 184 -20.84 -29.38 19.41
N ALA A 185 -21.15 -30.63 19.77
CA ALA A 185 -20.59 -31.80 19.09
C ALA A 185 -21.34 -32.20 17.80
N THR A 186 -22.54 -31.65 17.58
CA THR A 186 -23.40 -32.04 16.45
C THR A 186 -24.15 -30.84 15.87
N PRO A 187 -24.57 -30.89 14.60
CA PRO A 187 -25.33 -29.80 13.99
C PRO A 187 -26.65 -29.49 14.71
N ALA A 188 -27.36 -30.51 15.18
CA ALA A 188 -28.60 -30.34 15.95
C ALA A 188 -28.37 -29.60 17.28
N ALA A 189 -27.26 -29.90 17.98
CA ALA A 189 -26.89 -29.17 19.19
C ALA A 189 -26.42 -27.74 18.85
N ALA A 190 -25.71 -27.56 17.74
CA ALA A 190 -25.26 -26.24 17.28
C ALA A 190 -26.45 -25.31 16.96
N LEU A 191 -27.56 -25.82 16.42
CA LEU A 191 -28.78 -25.04 16.20
C LEU A 191 -29.42 -24.48 17.48
N ALA A 192 -29.12 -25.06 18.64
CA ALA A 192 -29.65 -24.60 19.93
C ALA A 192 -28.75 -23.56 20.63
N THR A 193 -27.60 -23.23 20.05
CA THR A 193 -26.62 -22.28 20.61
C THR A 193 -26.18 -21.28 19.55
N GLU A 194 -25.52 -20.21 20.00
CA GLU A 194 -24.79 -19.31 19.12
C GLU A 194 -23.36 -19.82 18.88
N PRO A 195 -22.71 -19.41 17.78
CA PRO A 195 -21.27 -19.60 17.60
C PRO A 195 -20.50 -18.92 18.73
N THR A 196 -19.31 -19.43 19.03
CA THR A 196 -18.39 -18.80 19.99
C THR A 196 -17.42 -17.85 19.31
N ALA A 197 -17.00 -18.17 18.09
CA ALA A 197 -16.09 -17.36 17.30
C ALA A 197 -16.39 -17.48 15.81
N VAL A 198 -15.98 -16.45 15.07
CA VAL A 198 -15.98 -16.39 13.61
C VAL A 198 -14.59 -16.01 13.15
N GLY A 199 -14.08 -16.65 12.11
CA GLY A 199 -12.83 -16.31 11.45
C GLY A 199 -13.08 -15.96 9.99
N PHE A 200 -12.51 -14.86 9.54
CA PHE A 200 -12.59 -14.41 8.14
C PHE A 200 -11.22 -14.59 7.49
N SER A 201 -11.14 -15.38 6.41
CA SER A 201 -9.90 -15.64 5.68
C SER A 201 -9.33 -14.36 5.08
N GLN A 202 -8.00 -14.24 5.11
CA GLN A 202 -7.26 -13.10 4.60
C GLN A 202 -5.90 -13.60 4.10
N HIS A 203 -5.77 -13.79 2.79
CA HIS A 203 -4.54 -14.26 2.17
C HIS A 203 -4.06 -15.59 2.79
N GLY A 204 -2.97 -15.56 3.57
CA GLY A 204 -2.37 -16.75 4.18
C GLY A 204 -2.80 -17.01 5.62
N GLY A 205 -3.78 -16.28 6.15
CA GLY A 205 -4.30 -16.47 7.51
C GLY A 205 -5.74 -15.99 7.64
N ALA A 206 -6.18 -15.68 8.86
CA ALA A 206 -7.53 -15.16 9.10
C ALA A 206 -7.57 -14.21 10.31
N GLU A 207 -8.64 -13.43 10.41
CA GLU A 207 -8.94 -12.59 11.57
C GLU A 207 -10.14 -13.14 12.34
N ARG A 208 -9.97 -13.30 13.65
CA ARG A 208 -10.98 -13.76 14.60
C ARG A 208 -11.85 -12.61 15.09
N ALA A 209 -13.14 -12.87 15.24
CA ALA A 209 -14.06 -12.14 16.11
C ALA A 209 -14.77 -13.14 17.02
N ARG A 210 -14.95 -12.81 18.30
CA ARG A 210 -15.93 -13.54 19.13
C ARG A 210 -17.33 -13.16 18.68
N TRP A 211 -18.27 -14.09 18.85
CA TRP A 211 -19.68 -13.76 18.59
C TRP A 211 -20.12 -12.61 19.53
N GLY A 212 -20.72 -11.58 18.96
CA GLY A 212 -21.09 -10.35 19.68
C GLY A 212 -19.97 -9.29 19.82
N ASP A 213 -18.77 -9.52 19.31
CA ASP A 213 -17.74 -8.47 19.26
C ASP A 213 -18.21 -7.28 18.43
N ALA A 214 -17.88 -6.05 18.86
CA ALA A 214 -18.35 -4.82 18.20
C ALA A 214 -17.89 -4.67 16.74
N LYS A 215 -16.84 -5.39 16.32
CA LYS A 215 -16.38 -5.41 14.93
C LYS A 215 -17.18 -6.37 14.05
N LEU A 216 -17.86 -7.36 14.62
CA LEU A 216 -18.66 -8.34 13.89
C LEU A 216 -20.08 -7.79 13.70
N GLU A 217 -20.40 -7.37 12.48
CA GLU A 217 -21.76 -7.03 12.09
C GLU A 217 -22.54 -8.32 11.80
N VAL A 218 -23.68 -8.50 12.47
CA VAL A 218 -24.58 -9.64 12.26
C VAL A 218 -25.98 -9.12 11.95
N VAL A 219 -26.52 -9.50 10.80
CA VAL A 219 -27.87 -9.15 10.36
C VAL A 219 -28.86 -10.22 10.85
N ASP A 220 -30.02 -9.77 11.33
CA ASP A 220 -31.11 -10.62 11.85
C ASP A 220 -30.67 -11.59 12.98
N GLY A 221 -29.54 -11.29 13.64
CA GLY A 221 -28.97 -12.09 14.73
C GLY A 221 -28.27 -13.38 14.30
N THR A 222 -28.24 -13.73 13.01
CA THR A 222 -27.62 -14.99 12.55
C THR A 222 -26.72 -14.85 11.32
N HIS A 223 -26.80 -13.78 10.54
CA HIS A 223 -26.07 -13.66 9.27
C HIS A 223 -24.84 -12.75 9.42
N PRO A 224 -23.60 -13.29 9.47
CA PRO A 224 -22.39 -12.47 9.51
C PRO A 224 -22.26 -11.63 8.24
N VAL A 225 -21.94 -10.35 8.39
CA VAL A 225 -21.66 -9.48 7.25
C VAL A 225 -20.17 -9.56 6.92
N VAL A 226 -19.89 -9.92 5.67
CA VAL A 226 -18.55 -10.09 5.13
C VAL A 226 -18.27 -8.95 4.15
N TYR A 227 -17.09 -8.34 4.27
CA TYR A 227 -16.60 -7.33 3.34
C TYR A 227 -15.37 -7.89 2.60
N PRO A 228 -15.54 -8.64 1.49
CA PRO A 228 -14.42 -9.04 0.64
C PRO A 228 -13.71 -7.81 0.10
N ALA A 229 -12.38 -7.79 0.20
CA ALA A 229 -11.57 -6.71 -0.33
C ALA A 229 -11.54 -6.75 -1.86
N ALA A 230 -11.56 -5.56 -2.48
CA ALA A 230 -11.54 -5.44 -3.94
C ALA A 230 -10.30 -6.11 -4.53
N GLY A 231 -10.50 -7.01 -5.51
CA GLY A 231 -9.46 -7.72 -6.23
C GLY A 231 -8.89 -8.92 -5.46
N SER A 232 -8.54 -8.78 -4.17
CA SER A 232 -7.94 -9.85 -3.36
C SER A 232 -8.91 -10.79 -2.66
N HIS A 233 -10.18 -10.40 -2.57
CA HIS A 233 -11.27 -11.11 -1.89
C HIS A 233 -11.05 -11.43 -0.41
N ALA A 234 -9.93 -11.01 0.18
CA ALA A 234 -9.64 -11.17 1.59
C ALA A 234 -10.80 -10.62 2.44
N ASN A 235 -11.41 -11.49 3.25
CA ASN A 235 -12.62 -11.20 3.99
C ASN A 235 -12.33 -10.30 5.21
N LYS A 236 -13.02 -9.15 5.28
CA LYS A 236 -12.86 -8.17 6.35
C LYS A 236 -14.17 -7.94 7.12
N TYR A 237 -14.02 -7.46 8.35
CA TYR A 237 -15.13 -7.16 9.27
C TYR A 237 -15.77 -5.78 9.07
N GLY A 238 -15.26 -4.92 8.18
CA GLY A 238 -15.85 -3.60 7.99
C GLY A 238 -15.21 -2.77 6.90
N GLN A 239 -15.76 -1.57 6.70
CA GLN A 239 -15.44 -0.66 5.59
C GLN A 239 -14.17 0.15 5.87
N ARG A 240 -13.00 -0.41 5.56
CA ARG A 240 -11.70 0.22 5.83
C ARG A 240 -10.68 -0.13 4.74
N LEU A 241 -9.59 0.64 4.71
CA LEU A 241 -8.39 0.23 3.99
C LEU A 241 -7.50 -0.55 4.96
N TYR A 242 -7.33 -1.83 4.71
CA TYR A 242 -6.57 -2.76 5.54
C TYR A 242 -5.13 -2.84 5.03
N LEU A 243 -4.18 -2.93 5.94
CA LEU A 243 -2.76 -2.99 5.64
C LEU A 243 -2.31 -4.45 5.71
N GLY A 244 -1.79 -4.97 4.61
CA GLY A 244 -1.27 -6.33 4.50
C GLY A 244 0.24 -6.38 4.68
N ARG A 245 0.70 -7.15 5.68
CA ARG A 245 2.08 -7.62 5.80
C ARG A 245 2.13 -9.06 6.35
N GLY A 246 2.96 -9.91 5.75
CA GLY A 246 3.11 -11.30 6.21
C GLY A 246 1.86 -12.13 5.89
N SER A 247 1.25 -12.75 6.91
CA SER A 247 0.04 -13.58 6.72
C SER A 247 -1.20 -12.76 6.36
N GLU A 248 -1.21 -11.44 6.62
CA GLU A 248 -2.27 -10.51 6.20
C GLU A 248 -2.22 -10.16 4.70
N GLY A 249 -1.31 -10.76 3.94
CA GLY A 249 -1.00 -10.38 2.56
C GLY A 249 0.15 -9.38 2.46
N LEU A 250 0.42 -8.88 1.25
CA LEU A 250 1.39 -7.79 1.00
C LEU A 250 0.72 -6.69 0.18
N GLY A 251 0.55 -5.52 0.79
CA GLY A 251 -0.10 -4.38 0.14
C GLY A 251 -1.23 -3.82 0.98
N CYS A 252 -2.30 -3.36 0.35
CA CYS A 252 -3.45 -2.81 1.04
C CYS A 252 -4.75 -3.30 0.41
N ASP A 253 -5.58 -3.94 1.24
CA ASP A 253 -6.89 -4.48 0.88
C ASP A 253 -7.95 -3.40 1.10
N ASP A 254 -8.75 -3.11 0.07
CA ASP A 254 -9.70 -2.01 0.10
C ASP A 254 -11.16 -2.50 0.16
N THR A 255 -11.88 -2.08 1.20
CA THR A 255 -13.32 -2.31 1.40
C THR A 255 -14.10 -1.01 1.61
N THR A 256 -13.52 0.14 1.24
CA THR A 256 -14.01 1.46 1.66
C THR A 256 -15.27 1.95 0.93
N ARG A 257 -15.61 1.39 -0.23
CA ARG A 257 -16.82 1.74 -1.00
C ARG A 257 -17.69 0.51 -1.26
N PRO A 258 -18.34 -0.08 -0.24
CA PRO A 258 -19.15 -1.26 -0.49
C PRO A 258 -20.44 -0.92 -1.22
N GLN A 259 -20.86 -1.81 -2.11
CA GLN A 259 -22.17 -1.78 -2.73
C GLN A 259 -23.27 -2.33 -1.80
N ALA A 260 -24.49 -2.39 -2.33
CA ALA A 260 -25.62 -3.03 -1.66
C ALA A 260 -25.28 -4.48 -1.32
N ALA A 261 -25.72 -4.92 -0.14
CA ALA A 261 -25.49 -6.27 0.32
C ALA A 261 -26.16 -7.32 -0.58
N ILE A 262 -25.45 -8.39 -0.90
CA ILE A 262 -25.99 -9.58 -1.57
C ILE A 262 -26.12 -10.73 -0.57
N ARG A 263 -27.11 -11.60 -0.78
CA ARG A 263 -27.29 -12.87 -0.06
C ARG A 263 -27.05 -14.00 -1.04
N PRO A 264 -25.84 -14.59 -1.08
CA PRO A 264 -25.55 -15.70 -1.98
C PRO A 264 -26.44 -16.90 -1.71
N ARG A 265 -26.68 -17.72 -2.74
CA ARG A 265 -27.26 -19.05 -2.58
C ARG A 265 -26.29 -19.93 -1.79
N VAL A 266 -26.80 -20.63 -0.79
CA VAL A 266 -26.03 -21.63 -0.04
C VAL A 266 -26.12 -22.97 -0.75
N ALA A 267 -24.98 -23.48 -1.20
CA ALA A 267 -24.82 -24.85 -1.67
C ALA A 267 -24.27 -25.68 -0.50
N TYR A 268 -25.14 -26.43 0.17
CA TYR A 268 -24.74 -27.28 1.28
C TYR A 268 -23.89 -28.46 0.78
N VAL A 269 -22.73 -28.67 1.39
CA VAL A 269 -21.83 -29.78 1.12
C VAL A 269 -22.11 -30.89 2.14
N PRO A 270 -22.49 -32.10 1.71
CA PRO A 270 -22.72 -33.23 2.60
C PRO A 270 -21.53 -33.53 3.52
N LEU A 271 -21.83 -33.96 4.75
CA LEU A 271 -20.83 -34.25 5.80
C LEU A 271 -19.82 -35.34 5.42
N THR A 272 -20.26 -36.41 4.74
CA THR A 272 -19.38 -37.55 4.44
C THR A 272 -18.67 -37.36 3.11
N ARG A 273 -17.42 -37.83 3.04
CA ARG A 273 -16.62 -37.74 1.81
C ARG A 273 -17.22 -38.45 0.61
N ALA A 274 -17.84 -39.60 0.84
CA ALA A 274 -18.49 -40.32 -0.25
C ALA A 274 -19.67 -39.50 -0.83
N ASP A 275 -20.48 -38.92 0.04
CA ASP A 275 -21.67 -38.17 -0.35
C ASP A 275 -21.30 -36.83 -1.00
N TYR A 276 -20.35 -36.07 -0.44
CA TYR A 276 -19.95 -34.81 -1.08
C TYR A 276 -19.29 -35.02 -2.44
N LEU A 277 -18.54 -36.12 -2.64
CA LEU A 277 -17.95 -36.41 -3.97
C LEU A 277 -18.99 -36.91 -4.97
N GLN A 278 -20.11 -37.46 -4.50
CA GLN A 278 -21.22 -37.83 -5.35
C GLN A 278 -21.99 -36.59 -5.83
N GLU A 279 -22.22 -35.62 -4.93
CA GLU A 279 -22.98 -34.40 -5.24
C GLU A 279 -22.12 -33.32 -5.91
N TYR A 280 -20.89 -33.11 -5.42
CA TYR A 280 -19.91 -32.14 -5.93
C TYR A 280 -18.61 -32.86 -6.32
N PRO A 281 -18.57 -33.59 -7.44
CA PRO A 281 -17.39 -34.39 -7.81
C PRO A 281 -16.11 -33.57 -8.00
N TRP A 282 -16.22 -32.26 -8.25
CA TRP A 282 -15.09 -31.35 -8.37
C TRP A 282 -14.34 -31.13 -7.04
N LEU A 283 -14.97 -31.39 -5.88
CA LEU A 283 -14.28 -31.36 -4.57
C LEU A 283 -13.22 -32.46 -4.44
N GLY A 284 -13.19 -33.43 -5.38
CA GLY A 284 -12.13 -34.42 -5.47
C GLY A 284 -10.88 -33.93 -6.21
N PHE A 285 -10.91 -32.74 -6.82
CA PHE A 285 -9.82 -32.25 -7.65
C PHE A 285 -8.60 -31.83 -6.81
N GLU A 286 -7.43 -32.40 -7.10
CA GLU A 286 -6.16 -32.11 -6.40
C GLU A 286 -5.22 -31.20 -7.23
N GLY A 287 -5.75 -30.60 -8.30
CA GLY A 287 -5.02 -29.65 -9.14
C GLY A 287 -5.22 -28.20 -8.72
N ARG A 288 -4.83 -27.29 -9.62
CA ARG A 288 -5.00 -25.84 -9.44
C ARG A 288 -6.26 -25.30 -10.11
N TRP A 289 -6.93 -24.40 -9.42
CA TRP A 289 -8.06 -23.64 -9.92
C TRP A 289 -7.51 -22.37 -10.56
N GLY A 290 -7.19 -22.42 -11.85
CA GLY A 290 -6.51 -21.34 -12.57
C GLY A 290 -5.14 -21.76 -13.11
N GLU A 291 -4.68 -21.05 -14.13
CA GLU A 291 -3.53 -21.46 -14.92
C GLU A 291 -2.23 -21.57 -14.11
N ARG A 292 -1.32 -22.42 -14.60
CA ARG A 292 -0.04 -22.61 -13.94
C ARG A 292 0.91 -21.46 -14.24
N GLN A 293 1.30 -20.73 -13.19
CA GLN A 293 2.23 -19.61 -13.25
C GLN A 293 3.39 -19.75 -12.27
N ARG A 294 4.28 -18.74 -12.24
CA ARG A 294 5.42 -18.73 -11.32
C ARG A 294 5.05 -18.12 -9.97
N SER A 295 5.45 -18.78 -8.90
CA SER A 295 5.41 -18.24 -7.54
C SER A 295 3.99 -17.87 -7.11
N PHE A 296 3.76 -16.63 -6.70
CA PHE A 296 2.49 -16.15 -6.13
C PHE A 296 1.43 -15.78 -7.19
N PHE A 297 1.73 -15.91 -8.48
CA PHE A 297 0.76 -15.72 -9.58
C PHE A 297 0.06 -17.03 -10.00
N ASP A 298 0.37 -18.14 -9.33
CA ASP A 298 -0.11 -19.49 -9.66
C ASP A 298 -1.51 -19.71 -9.09
N GLY A 299 -2.42 -20.32 -9.86
CA GLY A 299 -3.80 -20.57 -9.41
C GLY A 299 -3.85 -21.37 -8.10
N PRO A 300 -4.78 -21.06 -7.18
CA PRO A 300 -4.85 -21.71 -5.87
C PRO A 300 -5.27 -23.18 -5.98
N THR A 301 -4.99 -23.93 -4.92
CA THR A 301 -5.62 -25.24 -4.71
C THR A 301 -7.05 -25.08 -4.18
N GLY A 302 -7.90 -26.08 -4.38
CA GLY A 302 -9.27 -26.09 -3.89
C GLY A 302 -9.41 -26.25 -2.37
N PRO A 303 -10.64 -26.13 -1.83
CA PRO A 303 -10.93 -26.25 -0.40
C PRO A 303 -10.45 -27.58 0.20
N ASN A 304 -10.65 -28.69 -0.52
CA ASN A 304 -10.26 -30.05 -0.13
C ASN A 304 -8.75 -30.22 0.17
N MET A 305 -7.91 -29.28 -0.25
CA MET A 305 -6.47 -29.30 -0.03
C MET A 305 -6.01 -28.32 1.05
N LYS A 306 -6.92 -27.62 1.72
CA LYS A 306 -6.60 -26.68 2.81
C LYS A 306 -6.60 -27.41 4.15
N THR A 307 -5.73 -26.99 5.06
CA THR A 307 -5.70 -27.53 6.43
C THR A 307 -7.03 -27.28 7.13
N SER A 308 -7.63 -26.10 6.94
CA SER A 308 -8.94 -25.74 7.48
C SER A 308 -10.04 -26.74 7.09
N TRP A 309 -10.03 -27.27 5.87
CA TRP A 309 -11.01 -28.27 5.43
C TRP A 309 -10.95 -29.60 6.20
N LEU A 310 -9.76 -29.99 6.67
CA LEU A 310 -9.51 -31.28 7.33
C LEU A 310 -9.52 -31.18 8.86
N THR A 311 -8.87 -30.14 9.39
CA THR A 311 -8.72 -29.89 10.83
C THR A 311 -9.01 -28.41 11.13
N PRO A 312 -10.29 -28.00 10.98
CA PRO A 312 -10.71 -26.60 10.96
C PRO A 312 -10.43 -25.86 12.26
N ILE A 313 -10.50 -26.53 13.41
CA ILE A 313 -10.36 -25.87 14.71
C ILE A 313 -8.88 -25.79 15.09
N GLN A 314 -8.10 -26.81 14.76
CA GLN A 314 -6.64 -26.75 14.91
C GLN A 314 -6.05 -25.62 14.06
N ASP A 315 -6.44 -25.51 12.79
CA ASP A 315 -6.00 -24.42 11.90
C ASP A 315 -6.41 -23.04 12.44
N ALA A 316 -7.62 -22.92 12.99
CA ALA A 316 -8.09 -21.69 13.60
C ALA A 316 -7.26 -21.26 14.82
N GLU A 317 -6.93 -22.19 15.73
CA GLU A 317 -6.08 -21.90 16.90
C GLU A 317 -4.64 -21.52 16.51
N ASP A 318 -4.13 -22.07 15.40
CA ASP A 318 -2.76 -21.81 14.93
C ASP A 318 -2.63 -20.53 14.11
N THR A 319 -3.64 -20.16 13.32
CA THR A 319 -3.50 -19.13 12.27
C THR A 319 -4.30 -17.86 12.51
N TRP A 320 -5.35 -17.89 13.34
CA TRP A 320 -6.23 -16.75 13.51
C TRP A 320 -5.60 -15.67 14.38
N ARG A 321 -5.65 -14.44 13.88
CA ARG A 321 -5.21 -13.24 14.60
C ARG A 321 -6.41 -12.51 15.18
N ASP A 322 -6.21 -11.81 16.28
CA ASP A 322 -7.31 -11.06 16.91
C ASP A 322 -7.65 -9.76 16.20
N ASP A 323 -6.73 -9.16 15.45
CA ASP A 323 -6.93 -7.88 14.78
C ASP A 323 -6.11 -7.79 13.50
N SER A 324 -6.61 -7.00 12.55
CA SER A 324 -5.87 -6.60 11.34
C SER A 324 -5.43 -5.14 11.37
N GLY A 325 -4.25 -4.89 10.81
CA GLY A 325 -3.76 -3.54 10.61
C GLY A 325 -4.67 -2.74 9.67
N THR A 326 -4.99 -1.49 10.02
CA THR A 326 -5.72 -0.58 9.13
C THR A 326 -4.87 0.64 8.80
N VAL A 327 -5.02 1.15 7.58
CA VAL A 327 -4.43 2.43 7.19
C VAL A 327 -5.19 3.53 7.94
N PRO A 328 -4.52 4.32 8.80
CA PRO A 328 -5.21 5.30 9.63
C PRO A 328 -5.98 6.33 8.80
N ALA A 329 -7.24 6.57 9.17
CA ALA A 329 -8.01 7.66 8.58
C ALA A 329 -7.44 9.02 9.02
N GLY A 330 -7.13 9.87 8.04
CA GLY A 330 -6.63 11.23 8.25
C GLY A 330 -5.20 11.44 7.79
N THR A 331 -4.92 12.65 7.29
CA THR A 331 -3.60 13.05 6.81
C THR A 331 -2.79 13.64 7.95
N LEU A 332 -1.71 12.96 8.33
CA LEU A 332 -0.62 13.58 9.08
C LEU A 332 0.18 14.53 8.18
N LEU A 333 1.05 15.36 8.75
CA LEU A 333 1.89 16.25 7.95
C LEU A 333 2.94 15.49 7.14
N GLY A 334 2.96 15.78 5.84
CA GLY A 334 3.84 15.11 4.90
C GLY A 334 3.20 13.83 4.33
N PRO A 335 3.88 13.14 3.41
CA PRO A 335 3.34 11.94 2.80
C PRO A 335 3.24 10.80 3.83
N SER A 336 2.11 10.10 3.86
CA SER A 336 1.89 8.95 4.76
C SER A 336 2.79 7.78 4.36
N SER A 337 3.44 7.12 5.32
CA SER A 337 4.24 5.92 5.05
C SER A 337 3.40 4.73 4.65
N THR A 338 2.25 4.55 5.29
CA THR A 338 1.27 3.50 4.94
C THR A 338 0.73 3.67 3.53
N GLY A 339 0.28 4.88 3.15
CA GLY A 339 -0.14 5.14 1.76
C GLY A 339 1.00 5.00 0.74
N ALA A 340 2.21 5.44 1.08
CA ALA A 340 3.38 5.26 0.22
C ALA A 340 3.75 3.77 0.07
N PHE A 341 3.59 2.97 1.13
CA PHE A 341 3.74 1.52 1.10
C PHE A 341 2.72 0.88 0.15
N CYS A 342 1.42 1.17 0.32
CA CYS A 342 0.37 0.64 -0.55
C CYS A 342 0.68 0.93 -2.03
N ALA A 343 1.01 2.19 -2.34
CA ALA A 343 1.31 2.62 -3.70
C ALA A 343 2.58 1.97 -4.26
N ALA A 344 3.63 1.85 -3.44
CA ALA A 344 4.89 1.22 -3.84
C ALA A 344 4.72 -0.28 -4.12
N VAL A 345 3.97 -0.99 -3.27
CA VAL A 345 3.68 -2.42 -3.47
C VAL A 345 2.82 -2.63 -4.71
N ALA A 346 1.74 -1.86 -4.88
CA ALA A 346 0.89 -1.95 -6.08
C ALA A 346 1.68 -1.68 -7.37
N THR A 347 2.47 -0.61 -7.39
CA THR A 347 3.31 -0.25 -8.55
C THR A 347 4.39 -1.30 -8.81
N GLY A 348 5.06 -1.78 -7.75
CA GLY A 348 6.12 -2.78 -7.85
C GLY A 348 5.59 -4.13 -8.34
N SER A 349 4.43 -4.56 -7.84
CA SER A 349 3.79 -5.82 -8.23
C SER A 349 3.35 -5.78 -9.69
N ASN A 350 2.77 -4.66 -10.14
CA ASN A 350 2.46 -4.45 -11.56
C ASN A 350 3.71 -4.51 -12.45
N LEU A 351 4.81 -3.86 -12.04
CA LEU A 351 6.06 -3.92 -12.78
C LEU A 351 6.62 -5.34 -12.86
N VAL A 352 6.60 -6.11 -11.76
CA VAL A 352 7.03 -7.51 -11.73
C VAL A 352 6.15 -8.36 -12.63
N ARG A 353 4.83 -8.21 -12.55
CA ARG A 353 3.85 -8.91 -13.38
C ARG A 353 4.09 -8.67 -14.87
N GLU A 354 4.15 -7.41 -15.29
CA GLU A 354 4.35 -7.02 -16.70
C GLU A 354 5.68 -7.49 -17.29
N THR A 355 6.66 -7.81 -16.43
CA THR A 355 8.01 -8.24 -16.82
C THR A 355 8.31 -9.68 -16.46
N LEU A 356 7.33 -10.45 -15.98
CA LEU A 356 7.55 -11.81 -15.49
C LEU A 356 8.02 -12.76 -16.60
N ASP A 357 7.52 -12.57 -17.82
CA ASP A 357 7.94 -13.28 -19.03
C ASP A 357 9.25 -12.72 -19.64
N ARG A 358 9.67 -11.52 -19.21
CA ARG A 358 10.84 -10.78 -19.72
C ARG A 358 11.73 -10.28 -18.57
N PRO A 359 12.36 -11.18 -17.79
CA PRO A 359 13.18 -10.78 -16.63
C PRO A 359 14.38 -9.90 -17.02
N TRP A 360 14.87 -9.98 -18.26
CA TRP A 360 15.91 -9.09 -18.77
C TRP A 360 15.45 -7.63 -18.82
N LEU A 361 14.17 -7.37 -19.12
CA LEU A 361 13.61 -6.03 -19.18
C LEU A 361 13.56 -5.42 -17.76
N LEU A 362 13.12 -6.20 -16.77
CA LEU A 362 13.19 -5.79 -15.37
C LEU A 362 14.63 -5.47 -14.95
N GLY A 363 15.57 -6.35 -15.30
CA GLY A 363 17.00 -6.13 -15.06
C GLY A 363 17.53 -4.84 -15.70
N LEU A 364 17.13 -4.53 -16.93
CA LEU A 364 17.49 -3.28 -17.60
C LEU A 364 16.87 -2.05 -16.94
N ILE A 365 15.61 -2.11 -16.53
CA ILE A 365 14.92 -1.00 -15.83
C ILE A 365 15.64 -0.71 -14.51
N LEU A 366 15.94 -1.75 -13.73
CA LEU A 366 16.68 -1.63 -12.47
C LEU A 366 18.11 -1.11 -12.70
N ALA A 367 18.82 -1.63 -13.69
CA ALA A 367 20.16 -1.16 -14.04
C ALA A 367 20.15 0.31 -14.50
N ALA A 368 19.15 0.72 -15.29
CA ALA A 368 18.98 2.10 -15.71
C ALA A 368 18.69 3.01 -14.52
N LEU A 369 17.83 2.60 -13.59
CA LEU A 369 17.53 3.34 -12.36
C LEU A 369 18.78 3.52 -11.49
N ILE A 370 19.52 2.43 -11.24
CA ILE A 370 20.79 2.45 -10.50
C ILE A 370 21.81 3.35 -11.22
N GLY A 371 21.93 3.21 -12.54
CA GLY A 371 22.79 4.03 -13.38
C GLY A 371 22.46 5.52 -13.31
N LEU A 372 21.17 5.89 -13.30
CA LEU A 372 20.70 7.26 -13.14
C LEU A 372 21.01 7.82 -11.75
N ILE A 373 20.79 7.04 -10.70
CA ILE A 373 21.11 7.44 -9.31
C ILE A 373 22.63 7.64 -9.17
N TRP A 374 23.43 6.68 -9.67
CA TRP A 374 24.88 6.77 -9.66
C TRP A 374 25.38 7.94 -10.50
N PHE A 375 24.83 8.17 -11.69
CA PHE A 375 25.16 9.30 -12.55
C PHE A 375 24.85 10.63 -11.84
N ALA A 376 23.68 10.76 -11.21
CA ALA A 376 23.34 11.93 -10.43
C ALA A 376 24.37 12.14 -9.31
N ALA A 377 24.61 11.12 -8.49
CA ALA A 377 25.51 11.17 -7.34
C ALA A 377 26.98 11.43 -7.69
N SER A 378 27.45 10.95 -8.86
CA SER A 378 28.82 11.13 -9.35
C SER A 378 29.04 12.46 -10.07
N ARG A 379 28.02 13.05 -10.69
CA ARG A 379 28.09 14.34 -11.39
C ARG A 379 27.97 15.54 -10.46
N THR A 380 28.38 15.40 -9.20
CA THR A 380 28.42 16.49 -8.22
C THR A 380 29.63 16.38 -7.32
N GLN A 381 29.94 17.46 -6.60
CA GLN A 381 30.94 17.49 -5.54
C GLN A 381 30.23 17.49 -4.19
N TRP A 382 30.78 16.73 -3.25
CA TRP A 382 30.30 16.60 -1.87
C TRP A 382 31.26 17.26 -0.86
N THR A 383 32.47 17.58 -1.29
CA THR A 383 33.53 18.22 -0.51
C THR A 383 33.53 19.74 -0.70
N ASP A 384 34.26 20.47 0.15
CA ASP A 384 34.31 21.95 0.16
C ASP A 384 32.92 22.63 0.24
N ALA A 385 32.08 22.10 1.13
CA ALA A 385 30.72 22.57 1.35
C ALA A 385 30.63 23.48 2.59
N ALA A 386 31.43 24.55 2.64
CA ALA A 386 31.33 25.53 3.72
C ALA A 386 29.92 26.21 3.71
N PRO A 387 29.21 26.26 4.86
CA PRO A 387 27.89 26.89 4.93
C PRO A 387 27.89 28.38 4.61
N LEU A 388 28.99 29.08 4.90
CA LEU A 388 29.17 30.51 4.65
C LEU A 388 30.45 30.75 3.84
N PRO A 389 30.52 31.81 3.01
CA PRO A 389 29.42 32.75 2.68
C PRO A 389 28.29 32.07 1.91
N ALA A 390 27.04 32.48 2.16
CA ALA A 390 25.85 31.93 1.50
C ALA A 390 25.87 32.26 -0.01
N ARG A 391 26.30 33.46 -0.40
CA ARG A 391 26.43 33.93 -1.79
C ARG A 391 27.70 33.39 -2.47
N ARG A 392 27.77 32.07 -2.61
CA ARG A 392 28.86 31.34 -3.28
C ARG A 392 28.29 30.39 -4.32
N ARG A 393 29.02 30.22 -5.43
CA ARG A 393 28.67 29.21 -6.43
C ARG A 393 28.85 27.80 -5.87
N ARG A 394 27.82 26.96 -5.99
CA ARG A 394 27.80 25.59 -5.47
C ARG A 394 27.17 24.65 -6.48
N VAL A 395 27.78 23.47 -6.62
CA VAL A 395 27.08 22.33 -7.23
C VAL A 395 26.06 21.76 -6.26
N TRP A 396 25.09 20.99 -6.75
CA TRP A 396 23.94 20.61 -5.94
C TRP A 396 24.30 19.75 -4.72
N GLY A 397 25.28 18.84 -4.82
CA GLY A 397 25.79 18.07 -3.68
C GLY A 397 26.37 18.97 -2.59
N GLN A 398 27.12 20.01 -2.95
CA GLN A 398 27.61 21.02 -2.00
C GLN A 398 26.47 21.79 -1.34
N THR A 399 25.35 22.06 -2.04
CA THR A 399 24.19 22.72 -1.43
C THR A 399 23.54 21.85 -0.35
N VAL A 400 23.42 20.54 -0.59
CA VAL A 400 22.89 19.57 0.38
C VAL A 400 23.83 19.43 1.58
N VAL A 401 25.14 19.27 1.34
CA VAL A 401 26.13 19.14 2.42
C VAL A 401 26.27 20.44 3.23
N ALA A 402 26.20 21.60 2.59
CA ALA A 402 26.21 22.89 3.28
C ALA A 402 24.97 23.04 4.17
N ALA A 403 23.79 22.64 3.69
CA ALA A 403 22.56 22.60 4.49
C ALA A 403 22.69 21.64 5.68
N LEU A 404 23.24 20.44 5.47
CA LEU A 404 23.48 19.45 6.54
C LEU A 404 24.46 19.97 7.60
N ARG A 405 25.54 20.63 7.16
CA ARG A 405 26.52 21.24 8.07
C ARG A 405 25.88 22.39 8.83
N LEU A 406 25.11 23.25 8.18
CA LEU A 406 24.38 24.33 8.85
C LEU A 406 23.43 23.79 9.92
N PHE A 407 22.68 22.73 9.60
CA PHE A 407 21.80 22.03 10.53
C PHE A 407 22.55 21.53 11.77
N ARG A 408 23.68 20.83 11.55
CA ARG A 408 24.51 20.29 12.63
C ARG A 408 25.14 21.36 13.53
N HIS A 409 25.56 22.49 12.97
CA HIS A 409 26.20 23.56 13.74
C HIS A 409 25.18 24.45 14.49
N ARG A 410 23.91 24.44 14.09
CA ARG A 410 22.87 25.33 14.64
C ARG A 410 21.55 24.59 14.93
N PRO A 411 21.54 23.49 15.69
CA PRO A 411 20.36 22.65 15.86
C PRO A 411 19.17 23.40 16.48
N GLY A 412 19.41 24.34 17.40
CA GLY A 412 18.35 25.11 18.06
C GLY A 412 17.48 25.94 17.11
N LEU A 413 18.04 26.45 16.01
CA LEU A 413 17.28 27.21 15.01
C LEU A 413 16.36 26.29 14.20
N PHE A 414 16.83 25.09 13.88
CA PHE A 414 16.05 24.09 13.15
C PHE A 414 15.01 23.40 14.04
N ALA A 415 15.30 23.24 15.34
CA ALA A 415 14.36 22.72 16.32
C ALA A 415 13.10 23.57 16.42
N GLY A 416 13.21 24.90 16.34
CA GLY A 416 12.06 25.80 16.31
C GLY A 416 11.14 25.58 15.11
N PHE A 417 11.71 25.34 13.92
CA PHE A 417 10.93 25.00 12.73
C PHE A 417 10.29 23.62 12.85
N ALA A 418 11.07 22.61 13.29
CA ALA A 418 10.55 21.27 13.50
C ALA A 418 9.39 21.27 14.50
N ALA A 419 9.51 22.00 15.62
CA ALA A 419 8.45 22.14 16.62
C ALA A 419 7.16 22.74 16.03
N ALA A 420 7.26 23.76 15.17
CA ALA A 420 6.11 24.35 14.50
C ALA A 420 5.38 23.34 13.59
N PHE A 421 6.14 22.53 12.83
CA PHE A 421 5.56 21.44 12.04
C PHE A 421 4.94 20.37 12.96
N ILE A 422 5.58 20.00 14.07
CA ILE A 422 5.03 19.01 15.02
C ILE A 422 3.69 19.50 15.60
N ILE A 423 3.61 20.75 16.05
CA ILE A 423 2.38 21.35 16.58
C ILE A 423 1.28 21.32 15.52
N LEU A 424 1.61 21.70 14.28
CA LEU A 424 0.67 21.63 13.18
C LEU A 424 0.22 20.18 12.92
N SER A 425 1.11 19.20 12.97
CA SER A 425 0.77 17.78 12.81
C SER A 425 -0.17 17.30 13.89
N LEU A 426 0.10 17.63 15.16
CA LEU A 426 -0.76 17.29 16.28
C LEU A 426 -2.16 17.90 16.12
N ALA A 427 -2.23 19.18 15.71
CA ALA A 427 -3.51 19.83 15.43
C ALA A 427 -4.30 19.10 14.33
N THR A 428 -3.64 18.66 13.25
CA THR A 428 -4.30 17.91 12.16
C THR A 428 -4.82 16.55 12.59
N VAL A 429 -4.05 15.81 13.42
CA VAL A 429 -4.48 14.52 13.97
C VAL A 429 -5.67 14.70 14.91
N THR A 430 -5.61 15.69 15.78
CA THR A 430 -6.70 16.00 16.71
C THR A 430 -7.97 16.33 15.93
N LEU A 431 -7.87 17.13 14.87
CA LEU A 431 -9.00 17.46 14.01
C LEU A 431 -9.58 16.21 13.29
N ALA A 432 -8.71 15.34 12.78
CA ALA A 432 -9.13 14.08 12.15
C ALA A 432 -9.82 13.13 13.16
N ARG A 433 -9.30 13.02 14.38
CA ARG A 433 -9.93 12.23 15.46
C ARG A 433 -11.29 12.77 15.86
N PHE A 434 -11.43 14.09 15.98
CA PHE A 434 -12.74 14.72 16.24
C PHE A 434 -13.75 14.44 15.13
N GLN A 435 -13.30 14.34 13.88
CA GLN A 435 -14.17 13.96 12.78
C GLN A 435 -14.63 12.50 12.90
N VAL A 436 -13.72 11.58 13.23
CA VAL A 436 -14.05 10.15 13.39
C VAL A 436 -14.96 9.92 14.60
N ALA A 437 -14.69 10.55 15.75
CA ALA A 437 -15.53 10.41 16.95
C ALA A 437 -16.97 10.94 16.76
N ARG A 438 -17.19 11.86 15.82
CA ARG A 438 -18.55 12.29 15.43
C ARG A 438 -19.30 11.25 14.58
N ARG A 439 -18.63 10.20 14.10
CA ARG A 439 -19.23 9.09 13.34
C ARG A 439 -19.81 7.98 14.23
N ASP A 440 -19.52 7.99 15.54
CA ASP A 440 -20.13 7.07 16.52
C ASP A 440 -21.47 7.61 17.09
N ALA A 441 -22.00 8.71 16.56
CA ALA A 441 -23.33 9.19 16.90
C ALA A 441 -24.36 8.57 15.94
N PRO A 442 -25.48 7.99 16.44
CA PRO A 442 -26.54 7.49 15.59
C PRO A 442 -27.07 8.64 14.71
N THR A 443 -27.09 8.39 13.41
CA THR A 443 -27.70 9.25 12.41
C THR A 443 -29.20 9.29 12.63
N ASP A 444 -29.71 10.42 13.14
CA ASP A 444 -31.04 10.86 12.75
C ASP A 444 -31.13 12.40 12.73
N LEU A 445 -31.41 12.93 11.54
CA LEU A 445 -32.48 13.89 11.26
C LEU A 445 -32.39 14.33 9.79
N GLY A 446 -33.13 13.60 8.95
CA GLY A 446 -33.87 14.16 7.80
C GLY A 446 -33.08 14.64 6.57
N ALA A 447 -32.99 13.75 5.58
CA ALA A 447 -32.94 14.05 4.14
C ALA A 447 -31.61 14.62 3.57
N PRO A 448 -31.44 14.63 2.24
CA PRO A 448 -30.68 13.64 1.49
C PRO A 448 -29.40 14.24 0.90
N THR A 449 -28.24 13.67 1.22
CA THR A 449 -27.05 13.75 0.33
C THR A 449 -26.19 12.52 0.51
N GLU A 450 -25.93 11.84 -0.61
CA GLU A 450 -25.04 10.70 -0.80
C GLU A 450 -23.56 10.96 -0.42
N ASN A 451 -23.16 12.10 0.17
CA ASN A 451 -21.73 12.42 0.40
C ASN A 451 -21.41 13.40 1.56
N ALA A 452 -22.26 13.49 2.61
CA ALA A 452 -21.94 14.31 3.79
C ALA A 452 -20.61 13.93 4.52
N PRO A 453 -20.17 12.66 4.57
CA PRO A 453 -18.88 12.29 5.16
C PRO A 453 -17.68 12.72 4.31
N GLY A 454 -17.83 12.71 2.98
CA GLY A 454 -16.78 13.05 2.02
C GLY A 454 -16.50 14.56 1.96
N PHE A 455 -17.53 15.39 2.08
CA PHE A 455 -17.38 16.86 2.04
C PHE A 455 -16.49 17.38 3.19
N TRP A 456 -16.81 17.03 4.44
CA TRP A 456 -16.03 17.50 5.60
C TRP A 456 -14.62 16.92 5.62
N ALA A 457 -14.44 15.66 5.22
CA ALA A 457 -13.11 15.05 5.08
C ALA A 457 -12.27 15.78 4.02
N SER A 458 -12.88 16.09 2.87
CA SER A 458 -12.24 16.86 1.79
C SER A 458 -11.88 18.28 2.24
N LEU A 459 -12.76 18.94 3.01
CA LEU A 459 -12.50 20.27 3.55
C LEU A 459 -11.35 20.26 4.57
N ILE A 460 -11.30 19.26 5.45
CA ILE A 460 -10.19 19.09 6.40
C ILE A 460 -8.89 18.84 5.63
N THR A 461 -8.88 17.89 4.68
CA THR A 461 -7.69 17.61 3.84
C THR A 461 -7.22 18.85 3.09
N LEU A 462 -8.14 19.64 2.54
CA LEU A 462 -7.84 20.92 1.88
C LEU A 462 -7.24 21.93 2.88
N ALA A 463 -7.83 22.07 4.07
CA ALA A 463 -7.32 22.95 5.11
C ALA A 463 -5.91 22.54 5.57
N VAL A 464 -5.68 21.24 5.80
CA VAL A 464 -4.35 20.69 6.10
C VAL A 464 -3.37 21.02 5.00
N THR A 465 -3.73 20.77 3.74
CA THR A 465 -2.87 21.06 2.57
C THR A 465 -2.50 22.55 2.51
N ILE A 466 -3.46 23.45 2.70
CA ILE A 466 -3.22 24.91 2.72
C ILE A 466 -2.28 25.28 3.88
N LEU A 467 -2.49 24.71 5.07
CA LEU A 467 -1.63 24.96 6.24
C LEU A 467 -0.21 24.43 6.02
N THR A 468 -0.05 23.26 5.41
CA THR A 468 1.27 22.70 5.05
C THR A 468 1.99 23.58 4.04
N ILE A 469 1.29 24.05 3.01
CA ILE A 469 1.83 24.99 2.03
C ILE A 469 2.26 26.30 2.70
N ALA A 470 1.42 26.86 3.57
CA ALA A 470 1.74 28.08 4.31
C ALA A 470 2.96 27.90 5.23
N ALA A 471 3.03 26.78 5.96
CA ALA A 471 4.17 26.42 6.79
C ALA A 471 5.46 26.31 5.98
N TYR A 472 5.42 25.68 4.80
CA TYR A 472 6.57 25.59 3.89
C TYR A 472 7.01 26.96 3.36
N VAL A 473 6.07 27.85 2.99
CA VAL A 473 6.39 29.21 2.55
C VAL A 473 7.05 30.02 3.65
N VAL A 474 6.52 29.95 4.88
CA VAL A 474 7.11 30.61 6.06
C VAL A 474 8.50 30.06 6.35
N LEU A 475 8.67 28.73 6.31
CA LEU A 475 9.95 28.06 6.49
C LEU A 475 10.99 28.54 5.47
N LEU A 476 10.66 28.51 4.18
CA LEU A 476 11.58 28.91 3.11
C LEU A 476 11.93 30.41 3.20
N ALA A 477 10.96 31.26 3.55
CA ALA A 477 11.20 32.68 3.78
C ALA A 477 12.13 32.92 4.99
N ALA A 478 11.87 32.22 6.10
CA ALA A 478 12.63 32.36 7.33
C ALA A 478 14.07 31.86 7.18
N VAL A 479 14.28 30.71 6.54
CA VAL A 479 15.60 30.16 6.22
C VAL A 479 16.37 31.06 5.25
N THR A 480 15.70 31.63 4.25
CA THR A 480 16.33 32.60 3.35
C THR A 480 16.79 33.85 4.10
N ARG A 481 15.95 34.41 4.98
CA ARG A 481 16.31 35.58 5.79
C ARG A 481 17.48 35.26 6.71
N MET A 482 17.44 34.11 7.37
CA MET A 482 18.50 33.63 8.25
C MET A 482 19.85 33.56 7.50
N LEU A 483 19.87 32.92 6.33
CA LEU A 483 21.08 32.81 5.51
C LEU A 483 21.59 34.18 5.05
N ASP A 484 20.71 35.09 4.63
CA ASP A 484 21.11 36.46 4.25
C ASP A 484 21.67 37.26 5.44
N GLN A 485 21.15 37.03 6.65
CA GLN A 485 21.67 37.61 7.89
C GLN A 485 23.06 37.07 8.24
N LEU A 486 23.22 35.74 8.22
CA LEU A 486 24.49 35.07 8.51
C LEU A 486 25.57 35.45 7.50
N ASP A 487 25.21 35.59 6.22
CA ASP A 487 26.13 36.01 5.16
C ASP A 487 26.67 37.43 5.37
N ARG A 488 25.89 38.31 6.01
CA ARG A 488 26.27 39.68 6.35
C ARG A 488 26.97 39.83 7.70
N GLY A 489 27.14 38.72 8.44
CA GLY A 489 27.66 38.76 9.82
C GLY A 489 26.71 39.37 10.85
N GLU A 490 25.41 39.48 10.51
CA GLU A 490 24.38 40.00 11.43
C GLU A 490 24.00 38.93 12.47
N ALA A 491 23.67 39.36 13.70
CA ALA A 491 23.16 38.47 14.72
C ALA A 491 21.78 37.92 14.34
N VAL A 492 21.63 36.60 14.36
CA VAL A 492 20.38 35.91 14.06
C VAL A 492 19.56 35.71 15.32
N THR A 493 18.33 36.24 15.32
CA THR A 493 17.35 35.98 16.38
C THR A 493 16.04 35.45 15.80
N ALA A 494 15.42 34.47 16.46
CA ALA A 494 14.17 33.86 15.99
C ALA A 494 13.04 34.90 15.86
N MET A 495 12.91 35.78 16.87
CA MET A 495 11.93 36.86 16.86
C MET A 495 12.18 37.87 15.73
N GLY A 496 13.45 38.18 15.43
CA GLY A 496 13.82 39.07 14.33
C GLY A 496 13.43 38.49 12.96
N ILE A 497 13.69 37.19 12.75
CA ILE A 497 13.28 36.49 11.53
C ILE A 497 11.76 36.50 11.40
N LEU A 498 11.05 36.13 12.46
CA LEU A 498 9.59 36.03 12.45
C LEU A 498 8.93 37.39 12.17
N ARG A 499 9.39 38.45 12.82
CA ARG A 499 8.92 39.82 12.59
C ARG A 499 9.15 40.25 11.13
N HIS A 500 10.29 39.90 10.55
CA HIS A 500 10.56 40.19 9.14
C HIS A 500 9.60 39.44 8.21
N VAL A 501 9.40 38.14 8.41
CA VAL A 501 8.44 37.34 7.63
C VAL A 501 7.03 37.91 7.72
N PHE A 502 6.58 38.29 8.92
CA PHE A 502 5.27 38.93 9.12
C PHE A 502 5.16 40.30 8.45
N SER A 503 6.22 41.11 8.48
CA SER A 503 6.24 42.40 7.77
C SER A 503 6.06 42.23 6.26
N ARG A 504 6.46 41.05 5.73
CA ARG A 504 6.34 40.66 4.32
C ARG A 504 5.17 39.71 4.03
N ARG A 505 4.19 39.58 4.94
CA ARG A 505 3.04 38.66 4.77
C ARG A 505 2.25 38.90 3.48
N ARG A 506 2.01 40.16 3.09
CA ARG A 506 1.26 40.50 1.86
C ARG A 506 1.96 40.03 0.58
N PRO A 507 3.22 40.40 0.31
CA PRO A 507 3.92 39.91 -0.88
C PRO A 507 4.14 38.39 -0.85
N LEU A 508 4.43 37.78 0.31
CA LEU A 508 4.58 36.33 0.44
C LEU A 508 3.28 35.59 0.09
N THR A 509 2.15 36.02 0.65
CA THR A 509 0.84 35.41 0.38
C THR A 509 0.47 35.54 -1.09
N ARG A 510 0.69 36.71 -1.70
CA ARG A 510 0.41 36.92 -3.13
C ARG A 510 1.25 35.98 -4.02
N VAL A 511 2.55 35.82 -3.74
CA VAL A 511 3.41 34.88 -4.48
C VAL A 511 2.95 33.45 -4.29
N ALA A 512 2.69 33.04 -3.05
CA ALA A 512 2.25 31.67 -2.74
C ALA A 512 0.95 31.34 -3.47
N VAL A 513 -0.09 32.16 -3.31
CA VAL A 513 -1.39 31.96 -3.96
C VAL A 513 -1.22 31.89 -5.48
N GLN A 514 -0.55 32.86 -6.09
CA GLN A 514 -0.35 32.86 -7.54
C GLN A 514 0.48 31.66 -8.03
N TYR A 515 1.49 31.24 -7.28
CA TYR A 515 2.31 30.09 -7.63
C TYR A 515 1.51 28.79 -7.58
N PHE A 516 0.85 28.51 -6.46
CA PHE A 516 0.15 27.24 -6.24
C PHE A 516 -1.17 27.14 -7.01
N VAL A 517 -1.93 28.23 -7.18
CA VAL A 517 -3.16 28.21 -8.00
C VAL A 517 -2.84 27.92 -9.47
N VAL A 518 -1.85 28.61 -10.04
CA VAL A 518 -1.44 28.36 -11.44
C VAL A 518 -0.90 26.93 -11.58
N LEU A 519 -0.13 26.46 -10.60
CA LEU A 519 0.37 25.08 -10.61
C LEU A 519 -0.77 24.06 -10.56
N ALA A 520 -1.78 24.27 -9.69
CA ALA A 520 -2.95 23.40 -9.60
C ALA A 520 -3.75 23.37 -10.91
N VAL A 521 -3.98 24.53 -11.53
CA VAL A 521 -4.66 24.63 -12.83
C VAL A 521 -3.88 23.90 -13.93
N LEU A 522 -2.56 24.04 -13.96
CA LEU A 522 -1.70 23.35 -14.94
C LEU A 522 -1.55 21.85 -14.65
N ALA A 523 -1.67 21.42 -13.40
CA ALA A 523 -1.59 20.02 -13.02
C ALA A 523 -2.93 19.28 -13.21
N PHE A 524 -4.04 20.00 -13.39
CA PHE A 524 -5.36 19.42 -13.56
C PHE A 524 -5.47 18.52 -14.78
N PHE A 525 -4.83 18.89 -15.90
CA PHE A 525 -4.80 18.06 -17.11
C PHE A 525 -3.45 17.35 -17.26
N VAL A 526 -3.48 16.04 -17.54
CA VAL A 526 -2.27 15.23 -17.77
C VAL A 526 -1.39 15.81 -18.88
N ALA A 527 -2.00 16.30 -19.96
CA ALA A 527 -1.29 16.92 -21.09
C ALA A 527 -0.50 18.19 -20.70
N THR A 528 -0.89 18.89 -19.62
CA THR A 528 -0.23 20.12 -19.17
C THR A 528 0.81 19.90 -18.07
N ILE A 529 1.01 18.65 -17.62
CA ILE A 529 2.04 18.30 -16.61
C ILE A 529 3.44 18.78 -17.02
N PRO A 530 3.93 18.63 -18.28
CA PRO A 530 5.24 19.15 -18.66
C PRO A 530 5.36 20.68 -18.47
N VAL A 531 4.27 21.41 -18.76
CA VAL A 531 4.20 22.87 -18.57
C VAL A 531 4.17 23.22 -17.09
N ALA A 532 3.45 22.44 -16.28
CA ALA A 532 3.42 22.57 -14.82
C ALA A 532 4.82 22.41 -14.21
N ILE A 533 5.59 21.39 -14.64
CA ILE A 533 6.96 21.14 -14.19
C ILE A 533 7.88 22.32 -14.55
N TYR A 534 7.81 22.81 -15.78
CA TYR A 534 8.57 23.99 -16.20
C TYR A 534 8.18 25.23 -15.40
N TYR A 535 6.88 25.45 -15.17
CA TYR A 535 6.37 26.56 -14.37
C TYR A 535 6.89 26.49 -12.93
N ALA A 536 6.82 25.32 -12.31
CA ALA A 536 7.28 25.07 -10.95
C ALA A 536 8.78 25.36 -10.81
N ALA A 537 9.61 24.79 -11.69
CA ALA A 537 11.07 24.95 -11.66
C ALA A 537 11.52 26.38 -11.97
N SER A 538 10.90 27.05 -12.96
CA SER A 538 11.25 28.42 -13.32
C SER A 538 10.91 29.44 -12.23
N ARG A 539 9.95 29.14 -11.35
CA ARG A 539 9.48 30.05 -10.31
C ARG A 539 9.79 29.57 -8.88
N ALA A 540 10.58 28.51 -8.73
CA ALA A 540 10.94 27.92 -7.44
C ALA A 540 11.60 28.89 -6.46
N PHE A 541 12.24 29.96 -6.96
CA PHE A 541 12.96 30.93 -6.13
C PHE A 541 12.16 32.21 -5.83
N ALA A 542 10.88 32.26 -6.17
CA ALA A 542 10.08 33.46 -5.95
C ALA A 542 9.99 33.86 -4.47
N ILE A 543 9.85 32.91 -3.55
CA ILE A 543 9.85 33.18 -2.10
C ILE A 543 11.22 33.71 -1.63
N PRO A 544 12.36 33.06 -1.94
CA PRO A 544 13.68 33.62 -1.65
C PRO A 544 13.89 35.05 -2.18
N VAL A 545 13.43 35.35 -3.40
CA VAL A 545 13.54 36.69 -3.99
C VAL A 545 12.75 37.75 -3.23
N VAL A 546 11.52 37.45 -2.77
CA VAL A 546 10.72 38.39 -1.96
C VAL A 546 11.49 38.82 -0.70
N VAL A 547 12.18 37.87 -0.07
CA VAL A 547 12.88 38.08 1.20
C VAL A 547 14.24 38.72 0.99
N ALA A 548 15.10 38.13 0.15
CA ALA A 548 16.49 38.56 -0.01
C ALA A 548 16.64 39.81 -0.90
N GLU A 549 15.78 39.99 -1.91
CA GLU A 549 15.80 41.16 -2.80
C GLU A 549 14.71 42.19 -2.47
N HIS A 550 13.96 42.01 -1.37
CA HIS A 550 12.91 42.94 -0.92
C HIS A 550 11.82 43.24 -1.97
N SER A 551 11.58 42.32 -2.90
CA SER A 551 10.70 42.52 -4.06
C SER A 551 9.20 42.37 -3.77
N SER A 552 8.36 42.97 -4.62
CA SER A 552 6.91 42.71 -4.64
C SER A 552 6.60 41.34 -5.28
N GLY A 553 5.41 40.79 -5.01
CA GLY A 553 5.12 39.40 -5.39
C GLY A 553 5.17 39.10 -6.90
N GLY A 554 4.55 39.95 -7.73
CA GLY A 554 4.60 39.78 -9.19
C GLY A 554 6.02 39.94 -9.75
N THR A 555 6.78 40.89 -9.21
CA THR A 555 8.20 41.10 -9.57
C THR A 555 9.05 39.89 -9.21
N ALA A 556 8.80 39.28 -8.05
CA ALA A 556 9.56 38.12 -7.58
C ALA A 556 9.39 36.88 -8.48
N LEU A 557 8.17 36.61 -8.97
CA LEU A 557 7.93 35.53 -9.93
C LEU A 557 8.66 35.75 -11.26
N ARG A 558 8.67 36.99 -11.77
CA ARG A 558 9.42 37.36 -12.98
C ARG A 558 10.93 37.23 -12.76
N ARG A 559 11.43 37.70 -11.62
CA ARG A 559 12.84 37.63 -11.23
C ARG A 559 13.31 36.18 -11.08
N SER A 560 12.52 35.31 -10.42
CA SER A 560 12.83 33.88 -10.36
C SER A 560 12.95 33.28 -11.77
N ARG A 561 12.03 33.59 -12.68
CA ARG A 561 12.11 33.11 -14.07
C ARG A 561 13.40 33.57 -14.76
N MET A 562 13.87 34.79 -14.50
CA MET A 562 15.13 35.28 -15.05
C MET A 562 16.35 34.54 -14.48
N LEU A 563 16.36 34.24 -13.18
CA LEU A 563 17.43 33.47 -12.54
C LEU A 563 17.59 32.05 -13.10
N VAL A 564 16.49 31.47 -13.62
CA VAL A 564 16.45 30.10 -14.15
C VAL A 564 16.56 30.06 -15.70
N ARG A 565 16.37 31.20 -16.38
CA ARG A 565 16.33 31.27 -17.85
C ARG A 565 17.64 30.75 -18.47
N GLY A 566 17.51 29.92 -19.50
CA GLY A 566 18.64 29.33 -20.23
C GLY A 566 19.37 28.20 -19.50
N ARG A 567 19.04 27.91 -18.24
CA ARG A 567 19.67 26.85 -17.42
C ARG A 567 18.65 26.08 -16.60
N TRP A 568 17.43 25.95 -17.11
CA TRP A 568 16.31 25.45 -16.34
C TRP A 568 16.53 24.00 -15.86
N TRP A 569 17.07 23.12 -16.70
CA TRP A 569 17.44 21.75 -16.32
C TRP A 569 18.45 21.68 -15.16
N ARG A 570 19.45 22.58 -15.14
CA ARG A 570 20.43 22.70 -14.04
C ARG A 570 19.83 23.23 -12.73
N THR A 571 18.57 23.64 -12.76
CA THR A 571 17.81 24.05 -11.58
C THR A 571 16.77 22.99 -11.23
N ALA A 572 15.98 22.55 -12.21
CA ALA A 572 14.91 21.58 -12.05
C ALA A 572 15.41 20.25 -11.49
N VAL A 573 16.51 19.69 -12.02
CA VAL A 573 17.03 18.40 -11.57
C VAL A 573 17.51 18.44 -10.11
N PRO A 574 18.40 19.37 -9.69
CA PRO A 574 18.73 19.54 -8.29
C PRO A 574 17.54 19.80 -7.37
N LEU A 575 16.59 20.64 -7.82
CA LEU A 575 15.40 20.96 -7.04
C LEU A 575 14.54 19.70 -6.82
N ALA A 576 14.31 18.91 -7.87
CA ALA A 576 13.57 17.66 -7.79
C ALA A 576 14.25 16.66 -6.86
N ILE A 577 15.58 16.52 -6.91
CA ILE A 577 16.34 15.66 -6.01
C ILE A 577 16.22 16.15 -4.55
N ILE A 578 16.45 17.44 -4.29
CA ILE A 578 16.42 18.01 -2.93
C ILE A 578 15.02 17.89 -2.31
N ILE A 579 13.99 18.29 -3.05
CA ILE A 579 12.61 18.21 -2.57
C ILE A 579 12.19 16.75 -2.45
N GLY A 580 12.49 15.92 -3.45
CA GLY A 580 12.19 14.48 -3.44
C GLY A 580 12.79 13.75 -2.25
N LEU A 581 14.07 14.00 -1.93
CA LEU A 581 14.70 13.44 -0.73
C LEU A 581 14.03 13.91 0.57
N GLY A 582 13.67 15.19 0.65
CA GLY A 582 12.94 15.73 1.81
C GLY A 582 11.56 15.10 2.00
N LEU A 583 10.81 14.92 0.90
CA LEU A 583 9.48 14.30 0.91
C LEU A 583 9.56 12.79 1.18
N ALA A 584 10.57 12.09 0.67
CA ALA A 584 10.70 10.64 0.76
C ALA A 584 11.29 10.14 2.09
N ALA A 585 11.99 11.00 2.85
CA ALA A 585 12.67 10.61 4.09
C ALA A 585 11.73 9.94 5.11
N GLY A 586 10.55 10.55 5.36
CA GLY A 586 9.53 9.98 6.24
C GLY A 586 8.96 8.66 5.71
N PRO A 587 8.39 8.64 4.50
CA PRO A 587 7.88 7.43 3.84
C PRO A 587 8.85 6.25 3.86
N ILE A 588 10.10 6.44 3.41
CA ILE A 588 11.11 5.38 3.35
C ILE A 588 11.38 4.81 4.75
N ALA A 589 11.62 5.68 5.74
CA ALA A 589 11.86 5.22 7.10
C ALA A 589 10.65 4.50 7.68
N GLY A 590 9.43 4.99 7.43
CA GLY A 590 8.21 4.33 7.89
C GLY A 590 7.94 3.00 7.18
N ILE A 591 8.26 2.85 5.90
CA ILE A 591 8.18 1.56 5.19
C ILE A 591 9.17 0.56 5.82
N VAL A 592 10.40 0.99 6.11
CA VAL A 592 11.39 0.14 6.79
C VAL A 592 10.87 -0.28 8.16
N LEU A 593 10.33 0.64 8.95
CA LEU A 593 9.73 0.32 10.26
C LEU A 593 8.54 -0.63 10.13
N LEU A 594 7.68 -0.44 9.12
CA LEU A 594 6.51 -1.27 8.88
C LEU A 594 6.90 -2.73 8.58
N LEU A 595 7.98 -2.94 7.84
CA LEU A 595 8.47 -4.27 7.47
C LEU A 595 9.35 -4.91 8.54
N ALA A 596 10.01 -4.11 9.38
CA ALA A 596 11.00 -4.60 10.36
C ALA A 596 10.48 -4.70 11.79
N THR A 597 9.28 -4.18 12.10
CA THR A 597 8.77 -4.08 13.48
C THR A 597 7.27 -4.31 13.56
N ASP A 598 6.74 -4.65 14.73
CA ASP A 598 5.29 -4.80 14.97
C ASP A 598 4.61 -3.50 15.42
N LEU A 599 5.23 -2.33 15.19
CA LEU A 599 4.64 -1.05 15.56
C LEU A 599 3.30 -0.80 14.84
N SER A 600 2.36 -0.16 15.53
CA SER A 600 1.07 0.17 14.92
C SER A 600 1.21 1.13 13.73
N PRO A 601 0.37 1.01 12.69
CA PRO A 601 0.40 1.90 11.52
C PRO A 601 0.29 3.38 11.87
N VAL A 602 -0.48 3.71 12.92
CA VAL A 602 -0.60 5.07 13.47
C VAL A 602 0.76 5.60 13.96
N LEU A 603 1.46 4.81 14.77
CA LEU A 603 2.76 5.21 15.32
C LEU A 603 3.81 5.35 14.21
N ILE A 604 3.80 4.46 13.22
CA ILE A 604 4.69 4.55 12.06
C ILE A 604 4.47 5.86 11.29
N ASN A 605 3.22 6.21 10.99
CA ASN A 605 2.93 7.47 10.32
C ASN A 605 3.33 8.68 11.19
N VAL A 606 3.21 8.63 12.51
CA VAL A 606 3.68 9.69 13.42
C VAL A 606 5.21 9.84 13.33
N ILE A 607 5.96 8.75 13.40
CA ILE A 607 7.43 8.76 13.25
C ILE A 607 7.82 9.33 11.89
N SER A 608 7.15 8.89 10.83
CA SER A 608 7.34 9.40 9.46
C SER A 608 7.12 10.93 9.37
N SER A 609 6.07 11.42 10.02
CA SER A 609 5.75 12.85 10.07
C SER A 609 6.79 13.66 10.85
N LEU A 610 7.34 13.09 11.93
CA LEU A 610 8.44 13.69 12.68
C LEU A 610 9.72 13.79 11.83
N LEU A 611 10.04 12.72 11.10
CA LEU A 611 11.18 12.70 10.18
C LEU A 611 10.98 13.70 9.04
N PHE A 612 9.77 13.80 8.49
CA PHE A 612 9.40 14.82 7.52
C PHE A 612 9.58 16.24 8.07
N ALA A 613 9.10 16.50 9.30
CA ALA A 613 9.26 17.79 9.98
C ALA A 613 10.73 18.18 10.20
N LEU A 614 11.63 17.20 10.31
CA LEU A 614 13.08 17.42 10.41
C LEU A 614 13.75 17.57 9.02
N ALA A 615 13.29 16.81 8.03
CA ALA A 615 13.86 16.80 6.67
C ALA A 615 13.50 18.07 5.87
N MET A 616 12.29 18.61 6.04
CA MET A 616 11.84 19.76 5.26
C MET A 616 12.64 21.06 5.52
N PRO A 617 13.02 21.41 6.76
CA PRO A 617 13.94 22.52 7.02
C PRO A 617 15.31 22.38 6.34
N LEU A 618 15.82 21.15 6.29
CA LEU A 618 17.05 20.84 5.57
C LEU A 618 16.87 21.05 4.06
N ALA A 619 15.79 20.53 3.48
CA ALA A 619 15.47 20.71 2.06
C ALA A 619 15.28 22.21 1.73
N GLY A 620 14.54 22.96 2.56
CA GLY A 620 14.36 24.40 2.40
C GLY A 620 15.68 25.19 2.44
N SER A 621 16.63 24.76 3.28
CA SER A 621 17.99 25.34 3.32
C SER A 621 18.78 25.06 2.04
N ALA A 622 18.72 23.83 1.53
CA ALA A 622 19.35 23.48 0.26
C ALA A 622 18.74 24.26 -0.92
N VAL A 623 17.41 24.47 -0.93
CA VAL A 623 16.73 25.34 -1.90
C VAL A 623 17.21 26.80 -1.80
N ALA A 624 17.35 27.33 -0.58
CA ALA A 624 17.85 28.69 -0.37
C ALA A 624 19.32 28.84 -0.83
N TYR A 625 20.18 27.84 -0.58
CA TYR A 625 21.54 27.82 -1.13
C TYR A 625 21.55 27.76 -2.66
N LEU A 626 20.66 26.97 -3.26
CA LEU A 626 20.51 26.91 -4.71
C LEU A 626 20.07 28.27 -5.28
N TYR A 627 19.19 28.98 -4.59
CA TYR A 627 18.83 30.36 -4.93
C TYR A 627 20.05 31.29 -4.90
N PHE A 628 20.83 31.30 -3.81
CA PHE A 628 22.01 32.17 -3.70
C PHE A 628 23.04 31.86 -4.77
N ASP A 629 23.26 30.59 -5.11
CA ASP A 629 24.10 30.19 -6.25
C ASP A 629 23.61 30.83 -7.56
N ARG A 630 22.31 30.75 -7.87
CA ARG A 630 21.76 31.39 -9.08
C ARG A 630 21.87 32.91 -9.03
N ALA A 631 21.61 33.52 -7.88
CA ALA A 631 21.67 34.98 -7.70
C ALA A 631 23.08 35.55 -7.93
N THR A 632 24.15 34.80 -7.62
CA THR A 632 25.52 35.24 -7.95
C THR A 632 25.80 35.36 -9.45
N SER A 633 25.00 34.70 -10.30
CA SER A 633 25.20 34.68 -11.75
C SER A 633 24.45 35.79 -12.51
N VAL A 634 23.52 36.48 -11.86
CA VAL A 634 22.70 37.53 -12.48
C VAL A 634 22.61 38.74 -11.54
N PRO A 635 23.19 39.90 -11.90
CA PRO A 635 23.11 41.12 -11.09
C PRO A 635 21.67 41.48 -10.69
N ALA A 636 21.52 42.15 -9.55
CA ALA A 636 20.22 42.62 -9.05
C ALA A 636 19.52 43.50 -10.10
N SER A 637 18.20 43.36 -10.22
CA SER A 637 17.41 44.19 -11.14
C SER A 637 17.48 45.66 -10.69
N PRO A 638 17.63 46.65 -11.58
CA PRO A 638 17.69 48.08 -11.22
C PRO A 638 16.40 48.69 -10.64
N GLY A 639 15.45 47.88 -10.16
CA GLY A 639 14.10 48.30 -9.79
C GLY A 639 13.86 48.50 -8.29
N SER A 640 14.88 48.38 -7.44
CA SER A 640 14.78 48.83 -6.05
C SER A 640 15.16 50.30 -6.01
N GLY A 641 14.23 51.15 -5.58
CA GLY A 641 14.36 52.60 -5.52
C GLY A 641 15.77 53.07 -5.15
N ASP A 642 16.23 54.01 -5.94
CA ASP A 642 17.52 54.67 -5.86
C ASP A 642 17.76 55.19 -4.42
N MET A 643 18.77 54.63 -3.75
CA MET A 643 19.58 55.40 -2.82
C MET A 643 21.02 55.20 -3.24
N SER A 644 21.46 56.10 -4.11
CA SER A 644 22.85 56.42 -4.34
C SER A 644 23.57 56.68 -3.01
N GLY A 645 24.66 55.96 -2.74
CA GLY A 645 25.64 56.37 -1.74
C GLY A 645 25.95 55.35 -0.65
N ALA A 646 26.64 54.27 -1.00
CA ALA A 646 27.58 53.65 -0.07
C ALA A 646 28.76 53.07 -0.86
N ARG A 647 29.94 53.64 -0.60
CA ARG A 647 31.26 53.31 -1.16
C ARG A 647 31.47 51.80 -1.26
N ARG A 648 31.63 51.25 -2.47
CA ARG A 648 32.20 49.91 -2.67
C ARG A 648 33.72 50.02 -2.60
N THR A 649 34.29 49.69 -1.45
CA THR A 649 35.71 49.32 -1.35
C THR A 649 35.81 47.81 -1.37
N TYR A 650 36.10 47.25 -2.55
CA TYR A 650 36.77 45.96 -2.65
C TYR A 650 37.89 46.10 -3.66
N SER A 651 39.12 46.10 -3.15
CA SER A 651 40.34 45.94 -3.91
C SER A 651 40.34 44.55 -4.56
N ARG A 652 40.51 44.51 -5.88
CA ARG A 652 40.96 43.31 -6.59
C ARG A 652 42.46 43.22 -6.37
N VAL A 653 42.92 42.23 -5.61
CA VAL A 653 44.31 41.79 -5.61
C VAL A 653 44.35 40.42 -6.26
N GLY A 654 45.20 40.27 -7.27
CA GLY A 654 45.70 39.00 -7.76
C GLY A 654 45.02 38.47 -9.02
N ASP A 655 45.36 39.03 -10.18
CA ASP A 655 45.56 38.20 -11.37
C ASP A 655 46.89 38.62 -12.00
N GLY A 656 47.85 37.69 -11.99
CA GLY A 656 49.18 37.90 -12.51
C GLY A 656 49.19 37.66 -14.01
N SER A 657 49.39 38.73 -14.77
CA SER A 657 49.71 38.64 -16.19
C SER A 657 51.15 39.10 -16.39
N VAL A 658 51.98 38.16 -16.83
CA VAL A 658 53.36 38.34 -17.30
C VAL A 658 53.35 39.24 -18.54
N GLU A 659 54.03 40.39 -18.47
CA GLU A 659 54.34 41.21 -19.64
C GLU A 659 55.55 40.64 -20.39
N HIS A 660 55.35 40.29 -21.66
CA HIS A 660 56.44 40.10 -22.61
C HIS A 660 56.87 41.45 -23.17
N VAL A 661 58.06 41.89 -22.79
CA VAL A 661 58.78 43.01 -23.43
C VAL A 661 59.43 42.51 -24.70
N VAL A 662 58.97 42.97 -25.86
CA VAL A 662 59.70 42.86 -27.13
C VAL A 662 60.45 44.17 -27.35
N ARG A 663 61.78 44.04 -27.38
CA ARG A 663 62.75 45.07 -27.69
C ARG A 663 63.09 44.94 -29.19
N SER A 664 63.00 46.02 -29.95
CA SER A 664 63.63 46.11 -31.27
C SER A 664 64.38 47.44 -31.34
N ASP A 665 65.70 47.34 -31.21
CA ASP A 665 66.65 48.33 -31.70
C ASP A 665 66.85 48.13 -33.22
N SER A 666 67.22 49.24 -33.89
CA SER A 666 67.58 49.45 -35.30
C SER A 666 66.48 49.36 -36.37
#